data_AF-H9UE92-F1
#
_entry.id   AF-H9UE92-F1
#
_cell.length_a   1.000
_cell.length_b   1.000
_cell.length_c   1.000
_cell.angle_alpha   90.00
_cell.angle_beta   90.00
_cell.angle_gamma   90.00
#
_symmetry.space_group_name_H-M   'P 1'
#
loop_
_entity.id
_entity.type
_entity.pdbx_description
1 polymer ?
#
loop_
_entity_poly.entity_id
_entity_poly.type
_entity_poly.pdbx_seq_one_letter_code
_entity_poly.pdbx_strand_id
1 'polypeptide(L)'
;MAWMKRLVVFALLISVLSLAALKVEGNKVIFTFTYPQANTVHLAGTFNNWSTTANPMRREGDTWITELELKPGTYQYKFVIDGGKVWKEDPDAPGYTDDSFGGKNGVFTLALKDGNLVIVAPAPEIAGKIEINEEREENFYIEDNVYVVIRFYKPDAKYVFIAGSFNNWSSSDTECYSAGDGWWEAVLELTPGVYQYKFVVDGKDWVTDPNAPAYVDDGFGGKNGVFEVWKEDGLLKVGAPRVQLEAEEKKVEMPKENIVRSVEYSVDGKLTDTEKSTAYFEGTGIFKGAYVARTSSAFYVAVELDKLAKDYLNQNILVEVYTDSPRMTSANTKTYNGTELAKKVGFRFSVNMKTYPARKRGSFFAAMGDNTWVLQANPFKTAVDEVVEFEIPYDIIGVKSGETFNVFVVVSVDGKDQVVPTEGVTVKTPSMISGNVIAKFVDKIGDDYGFGTYTYPKDPAFAPYKGLWDITEVTVLENEDAYVFAIKFAEMTNPWASPKGFSHQLVNIYLDTKDGGRTDTYKEGARVQFKEPWDYFIKIAGWPDYGQVFATADGKEIAEAITYEADPADKVIYIVVFKKFLDVQKGIKAYILSMSQDGFGTDHIRAITPNASQWTLGGYPSDSKDYAPWVLDIVVPEGYTQEEMLKSYIPGQAYATLIPVVVK
;
A
#
# COMPACT_ATOMS: atom_id res chain seq x y z
N MET A 1 2.82 29.20 -71.99
CA MET A 1 1.83 30.18 -71.50
C MET A 1 0.67 29.39 -70.90
N ALA A 2 0.40 29.59 -69.60
CA ALA A 2 -0.74 29.15 -68.76
C ALA A 2 -1.13 27.64 -68.73
N TRP A 3 -0.82 26.88 -67.67
CA TRP A 3 -1.52 26.69 -66.37
C TRP A 3 -2.76 25.76 -66.38
N MET A 4 -2.83 24.90 -65.34
CA MET A 4 -3.99 24.17 -64.78
C MET A 4 -4.24 22.75 -65.35
N LYS A 5 -4.50 21.66 -64.61
CA LYS A 5 -4.87 21.43 -63.20
C LYS A 5 -4.59 19.96 -62.80
N ARG A 6 -4.36 19.73 -61.50
CA ARG A 6 -4.04 18.46 -60.83
C ARG A 6 -5.17 17.41 -60.92
N LEU A 7 -4.79 16.14 -61.00
CA LEU A 7 -5.53 15.00 -60.44
C LEU A 7 -4.52 13.90 -60.11
N VAL A 8 -4.02 13.92 -58.87
CA VAL A 8 -3.28 12.80 -58.28
C VAL A 8 -4.34 11.88 -57.70
N VAL A 9 -4.58 10.76 -58.37
CA VAL A 9 -5.34 9.64 -57.81
C VAL A 9 -4.39 8.88 -56.89
N PHE A 10 -4.51 9.09 -55.58
CA PHE A 10 -3.90 8.21 -54.60
C PHE A 10 -4.67 6.88 -54.63
N ALA A 11 -4.08 5.87 -55.27
CA ALA A 11 -4.49 4.49 -55.06
C ALA A 11 -4.07 4.12 -53.63
N LEU A 12 -5.03 4.09 -52.71
CA LEU A 12 -4.83 3.53 -51.38
C LEU A 12 -4.63 2.02 -51.56
N LEU A 13 -3.37 1.58 -51.44
CA LEU A 13 -3.06 0.18 -51.21
C LEU A 13 -3.69 -0.21 -49.87
N ILE A 14 -4.81 -0.92 -49.93
CA ILE A 14 -5.37 -1.61 -48.77
C ILE A 14 -4.42 -2.77 -48.50
N SER A 15 -3.39 -2.54 -47.69
CA SER A 15 -2.67 -3.62 -47.03
C SER A 15 -3.65 -4.21 -46.02
N VAL A 16 -4.11 -5.42 -46.29
CA VAL A 16 -4.76 -6.26 -45.28
C VAL A 16 -3.65 -6.65 -44.29
N LEU A 17 -3.34 -5.76 -43.36
CA LEU A 17 -2.57 -6.08 -42.17
C LEU A 17 -3.43 -7.05 -41.36
N SER A 18 -2.90 -8.25 -41.07
CA SER A 18 -3.45 -9.07 -40.00
C SER A 18 -3.41 -8.24 -38.72
N LEU A 19 -4.57 -7.75 -38.28
CA LEU A 19 -4.69 -7.02 -37.03
C LEU A 19 -4.66 -8.07 -35.93
N ALA A 20 -3.48 -8.31 -35.35
CA ALA A 20 -3.41 -8.96 -34.05
C ALA A 20 -4.22 -8.10 -33.05
N ALA A 21 -5.06 -8.73 -32.23
CA ALA A 21 -5.93 -8.04 -31.28
C ALA A 21 -5.15 -7.14 -30.30
N LEU A 22 -3.90 -7.51 -30.02
CA LEU A 22 -2.96 -6.76 -29.18
C LEU A 22 -1.58 -6.65 -29.87
N LYS A 23 -1.04 -5.44 -29.98
CA LYS A 23 0.32 -5.21 -30.54
C LYS A 23 1.03 -4.02 -29.88
N VAL A 24 2.34 -3.94 -30.07
CA VAL A 24 3.15 -2.78 -29.65
C VAL A 24 3.56 -1.98 -30.89
N GLU A 25 3.34 -0.67 -30.86
CA GLU A 25 3.89 0.28 -31.85
C GLU A 25 4.56 1.44 -31.10
N GLY A 26 5.88 1.59 -31.27
CA GLY A 26 6.65 2.58 -30.52
C GLY A 26 6.63 2.31 -29.01
N ASN A 27 6.13 3.27 -28.22
CA ASN A 27 5.99 3.16 -26.76
C ASN A 27 4.56 2.81 -26.31
N LYS A 28 3.66 2.45 -27.24
CA LYS A 28 2.23 2.23 -26.98
C LYS A 28 1.81 0.80 -27.26
N VAL A 29 0.91 0.30 -26.42
CA VAL A 29 0.18 -0.94 -26.62
C VAL A 29 -1.15 -0.60 -27.29
N ILE A 30 -1.40 -1.19 -28.46
CA ILE A 30 -2.60 -1.00 -29.25
C ILE A 30 -3.52 -2.20 -29.03
N PHE A 31 -4.75 -1.92 -28.62
CA PHE A 31 -5.83 -2.88 -28.42
C PHE A 31 -6.85 -2.71 -29.55
N THR A 32 -7.26 -3.82 -30.16
CA THR A 32 -8.26 -3.86 -31.22
C THR A 32 -9.33 -4.89 -30.94
N PHE A 33 -10.59 -4.55 -31.19
CA PHE A 33 -11.73 -5.42 -30.92
C PHE A 33 -12.81 -5.25 -31.98
N THR A 34 -13.21 -6.33 -32.66
CA THR A 34 -14.23 -6.27 -33.72
C THR A 34 -15.60 -6.62 -33.16
N TYR A 35 -16.51 -5.64 -33.14
CA TYR A 35 -17.87 -5.82 -32.63
C TYR A 35 -18.83 -4.81 -33.30
N PRO A 36 -19.38 -5.13 -34.50
CA PRO A 36 -20.12 -4.18 -35.34
C PRO A 36 -21.39 -3.61 -34.68
N GLN A 37 -22.04 -4.42 -33.85
CA GLN A 37 -23.30 -4.08 -33.18
C GLN A 37 -23.15 -3.26 -31.88
N ALA A 38 -21.93 -2.95 -31.44
CA ALA A 38 -21.73 -2.09 -30.26
C ALA A 38 -22.06 -0.62 -30.59
N ASN A 39 -22.66 0.08 -29.63
CA ASN A 39 -22.81 1.53 -29.67
C ASN A 39 -21.61 2.22 -29.03
N THR A 40 -21.06 1.64 -27.95
CA THR A 40 -19.80 2.06 -27.33
C THR A 40 -18.98 0.86 -26.89
N VAL A 41 -17.65 0.98 -26.94
CA VAL A 41 -16.71 0.02 -26.37
C VAL A 41 -15.66 0.75 -25.54
N HIS A 42 -15.39 0.24 -24.35
CA HIS A 42 -14.31 0.69 -23.47
C HIS A 42 -13.37 -0.47 -23.20
N LEU A 43 -12.09 -0.17 -23.04
CA LEU A 43 -11.10 -1.15 -22.60
C LEU A 43 -11.03 -1.11 -21.07
N ALA A 44 -11.29 -2.22 -20.40
CA ALA A 44 -11.22 -2.36 -18.94
C ALA A 44 -10.13 -3.35 -18.57
N GLY A 45 -9.30 -3.06 -17.58
CA GLY A 45 -8.21 -3.94 -17.17
C GLY A 45 -7.48 -3.48 -15.92
N THR A 46 -6.45 -4.20 -15.48
CA THR A 46 -5.70 -3.86 -14.26
C THR A 46 -5.06 -2.46 -14.31
N PHE A 47 -4.74 -1.96 -15.51
CA PHE A 47 -4.18 -0.63 -15.74
C PHE A 47 -5.16 0.53 -15.57
N ASN A 48 -6.47 0.27 -15.53
CA ASN A 48 -7.50 1.28 -15.27
C ASN A 48 -8.55 0.81 -14.25
N ASN A 49 -8.15 -0.19 -13.46
CA ASN A 49 -8.98 -0.86 -12.46
C ASN A 49 -10.36 -1.27 -12.99
N TRP A 50 -10.38 -1.98 -14.13
CA TRP A 50 -11.59 -2.55 -14.71
C TRP A 50 -12.73 -1.54 -14.94
N SER A 51 -12.41 -0.25 -15.10
CA SER A 51 -13.43 0.78 -15.27
C SER A 51 -14.25 0.55 -16.54
N THR A 52 -15.58 0.60 -16.41
CA THR A 52 -16.53 0.44 -17.53
C THR A 52 -16.64 1.66 -18.43
N THR A 53 -16.00 2.76 -18.04
CA THR A 53 -16.11 4.08 -18.70
C THR A 53 -14.76 4.72 -19.01
N ALA A 54 -13.65 4.21 -18.46
CA ALA A 54 -12.31 4.67 -18.81
C ALA A 54 -11.85 4.05 -20.15
N ASN A 55 -10.88 4.72 -20.79
CA ASN A 55 -10.27 4.27 -22.05
C ASN A 55 -11.31 3.90 -23.14
N PRO A 56 -12.17 4.86 -23.55
CA PRO A 56 -13.12 4.65 -24.64
C PRO A 56 -12.38 4.33 -25.93
N MET A 57 -12.81 3.27 -26.61
CA MET A 57 -12.24 2.87 -27.89
C MET A 57 -12.85 3.69 -29.03
N ARG A 58 -12.03 4.10 -29.99
CA ARG A 58 -12.46 4.77 -31.22
C ARG A 58 -12.94 3.73 -32.22
N ARG A 59 -14.10 3.95 -32.85
CA ARG A 59 -14.63 3.09 -33.90
C ARG A 59 -14.02 3.42 -35.27
N GLU A 60 -13.49 2.42 -35.95
CA GLU A 60 -12.98 2.48 -37.32
C GLU A 60 -13.60 1.32 -38.13
N GLY A 61 -14.69 1.61 -38.87
CA GLY A 61 -15.48 0.58 -39.53
C GLY A 61 -16.19 -0.34 -38.52
N ASP A 62 -15.84 -1.62 -38.55
CA ASP A 62 -16.37 -2.66 -37.65
C ASP A 62 -15.47 -2.94 -36.44
N THR A 63 -14.30 -2.29 -36.38
CA THR A 63 -13.28 -2.50 -35.35
C THR A 63 -13.21 -1.30 -34.41
N TRP A 64 -13.01 -1.57 -33.14
CA TRP A 64 -12.78 -0.63 -32.05
C TRP A 64 -11.30 -0.63 -31.70
N ILE A 65 -10.69 0.55 -31.57
CA ILE A 65 -9.25 0.70 -31.36
C ILE A 65 -8.99 1.67 -30.21
N THR A 66 -8.10 1.30 -29.29
CA THR A 66 -7.50 2.23 -28.33
C THR A 66 -6.01 1.94 -28.16
N GLU A 67 -5.26 2.94 -27.73
CA GLU A 67 -3.83 2.84 -27.46
C GLU A 67 -3.55 3.27 -26.02
N LEU A 68 -2.64 2.59 -25.33
CA LEU A 68 -2.20 2.91 -23.99
C LEU A 68 -0.68 2.94 -23.90
N GLU A 69 -0.14 3.94 -23.22
CA GLU A 69 1.25 3.91 -22.75
C GLU A 69 1.29 3.11 -21.45
N LEU A 70 1.75 1.87 -21.55
CA LEU A 70 1.88 0.96 -20.42
C LEU A 70 3.36 0.75 -20.11
N LYS A 71 3.68 0.68 -18.82
CA LYS A 71 5.03 0.31 -18.37
C LYS A 71 5.22 -1.20 -18.55
N PRO A 72 6.47 -1.70 -18.55
CA PRO A 72 6.69 -3.13 -18.44
C PRO A 72 5.96 -3.71 -17.20
N GLY A 73 5.27 -4.84 -17.37
CA GLY A 73 4.42 -5.45 -16.34
C GLY A 73 3.38 -6.39 -16.92
N THR A 74 2.74 -7.19 -16.06
CA THR A 74 1.64 -8.11 -16.43
C THR A 74 0.30 -7.43 -16.24
N TYR A 75 -0.55 -7.48 -17.26
CA TYR A 75 -1.84 -6.80 -17.28
C TYR A 75 -2.96 -7.77 -17.64
N GLN A 76 -4.10 -7.61 -16.98
CA GLN A 76 -5.34 -8.29 -17.36
C GLN A 76 -6.31 -7.28 -17.98
N TYR A 77 -7.16 -7.71 -18.92
CA TYR A 77 -8.13 -6.83 -19.60
C TYR A 77 -9.33 -7.56 -20.21
N LYS A 78 -10.38 -6.79 -20.51
CA LYS A 78 -11.62 -7.13 -21.24
C LYS A 78 -12.18 -5.90 -21.97
N PHE A 79 -13.14 -6.15 -22.85
CA PHE A 79 -13.91 -5.11 -23.54
C PHE A 79 -15.29 -4.95 -22.90
N VAL A 80 -15.63 -3.70 -22.59
CA VAL A 80 -16.92 -3.32 -21.98
C VAL A 80 -17.79 -2.62 -23.01
N ILE A 81 -18.97 -3.19 -23.27
CA ILE A 81 -19.87 -2.74 -24.33
C ILE A 81 -21.10 -2.05 -23.73
N ASP A 82 -21.51 -0.94 -24.35
CA ASP A 82 -22.76 -0.22 -24.06
C ASP A 82 -22.96 0.14 -22.59
N GLY A 83 -21.89 0.62 -21.94
CA GLY A 83 -21.91 1.12 -20.56
C GLY A 83 -21.95 0.03 -19.48
N GLY A 84 -21.30 -1.12 -19.72
CA GLY A 84 -21.19 -2.20 -18.72
C GLY A 84 -22.23 -3.31 -18.86
N LYS A 85 -23.13 -3.23 -19.85
CA LYS A 85 -24.20 -4.22 -20.06
C LYS A 85 -23.68 -5.56 -20.54
N VAL A 86 -22.58 -5.56 -21.30
CA VAL A 86 -21.95 -6.76 -21.83
C VAL A 86 -20.44 -6.64 -21.66
N TRP A 87 -19.83 -7.69 -21.13
CA TRP A 87 -18.39 -7.86 -21.05
C TRP A 87 -17.97 -8.93 -22.05
N LYS A 88 -16.91 -8.64 -22.81
CA LYS A 88 -16.33 -9.60 -23.75
C LYS A 88 -14.84 -9.77 -23.48
N GLU A 89 -14.44 -11.03 -23.41
CA GLU A 89 -13.04 -11.42 -23.48
C GLU A 89 -12.47 -11.09 -24.85
N ASP A 90 -11.16 -10.84 -24.90
CA ASP A 90 -10.43 -10.82 -26.15
C ASP A 90 -10.17 -12.27 -26.59
N PRO A 91 -10.78 -12.77 -27.68
CA PRO A 91 -10.59 -14.14 -28.15
C PRO A 91 -9.16 -14.43 -28.63
N ASP A 92 -8.37 -13.39 -28.90
CA ASP A 92 -7.01 -13.48 -29.41
C ASP A 92 -5.99 -12.98 -28.36
N ALA A 93 -6.35 -12.95 -27.06
CA ALA A 93 -5.45 -12.53 -25.99
C ALA A 93 -4.17 -13.40 -25.93
N PRO A 94 -3.00 -12.82 -25.58
CA PRO A 94 -1.75 -13.58 -25.43
C PRO A 94 -1.80 -14.69 -24.37
N GLY A 95 -2.66 -14.55 -23.37
CA GLY A 95 -3.02 -15.57 -22.40
C GLY A 95 -4.32 -15.22 -21.68
N TYR A 96 -4.74 -16.07 -20.76
CA TYR A 96 -6.00 -15.91 -20.03
C TYR A 96 -5.84 -16.26 -18.55
N THR A 97 -6.65 -15.62 -17.70
CA THR A 97 -6.84 -16.02 -16.29
C THR A 97 -8.32 -16.08 -15.98
N ASP A 98 -8.70 -16.94 -15.04
CA ASP A 98 -10.07 -16.99 -14.50
C ASP A 98 -10.47 -15.62 -13.93
N ASP A 99 -11.71 -15.20 -14.20
CA ASP A 99 -12.23 -13.91 -13.74
C ASP A 99 -13.02 -13.99 -12.42
N SER A 100 -13.14 -15.18 -11.82
CA SER A 100 -13.91 -15.48 -10.61
C SER A 100 -15.44 -15.31 -10.72
N PHE A 101 -15.97 -15.11 -11.93
CA PHE A 101 -17.40 -14.96 -12.24
C PHE A 101 -17.87 -15.96 -13.32
N GLY A 102 -17.08 -16.99 -13.61
CA GLY A 102 -17.40 -18.03 -14.60
C GLY A 102 -16.98 -17.71 -16.04
N GLY A 103 -16.14 -16.68 -16.24
CA GLY A 103 -15.48 -16.35 -17.50
C GLY A 103 -13.97 -16.19 -17.35
N LYS A 104 -13.30 -15.59 -18.34
CA LYS A 104 -11.84 -15.36 -18.32
C LYS A 104 -11.48 -13.94 -18.75
N ASN A 105 -10.41 -13.42 -18.14
CA ASN A 105 -9.77 -12.17 -18.52
C ASN A 105 -8.65 -12.45 -19.52
N GLY A 106 -8.47 -11.59 -20.52
CA GLY A 106 -7.26 -11.62 -21.34
C GLY A 106 -6.07 -11.14 -20.50
N VAL A 107 -4.91 -11.75 -20.64
CA VAL A 107 -3.69 -11.41 -19.90
C VAL A 107 -2.51 -11.29 -20.86
N PHE A 108 -1.65 -10.31 -20.62
CA PHE A 108 -0.38 -10.17 -21.34
C PHE A 108 0.69 -9.58 -20.44
N THR A 109 1.95 -9.90 -20.73
CA THR A 109 3.09 -9.23 -20.08
C THR A 109 3.77 -8.33 -21.10
N LEU A 110 3.98 -7.08 -20.73
CA LEU A 110 4.79 -6.12 -21.48
C LEU A 110 6.22 -6.15 -20.93
N ALA A 111 7.21 -6.41 -21.78
CA ALA A 111 8.62 -6.50 -21.39
C ALA A 111 9.49 -5.62 -22.28
N LEU A 112 10.72 -5.31 -21.85
CA LEU A 112 11.73 -4.67 -22.69
C LEU A 112 12.65 -5.74 -23.29
N LYS A 113 12.81 -5.70 -24.62
CA LYS A 113 13.78 -6.50 -25.36
C LYS A 113 14.60 -5.58 -26.26
N ASP A 114 15.92 -5.54 -26.04
CA ASP A 114 16.84 -4.67 -26.77
C ASP A 114 16.41 -3.18 -26.77
N GLY A 115 15.86 -2.71 -25.64
CA GLY A 115 15.35 -1.35 -25.48
C GLY A 115 13.97 -1.07 -26.09
N ASN A 116 13.32 -2.07 -26.70
CA ASN A 116 11.98 -1.95 -27.28
C ASN A 116 10.94 -2.72 -26.46
N LEU A 117 9.72 -2.18 -26.35
CA LEU A 117 8.62 -2.89 -25.71
C LEU A 117 8.15 -4.05 -26.59
N VAL A 118 7.98 -5.22 -25.98
CA VAL A 118 7.47 -6.44 -26.61
C VAL A 118 6.40 -7.09 -25.72
N ILE A 119 5.38 -7.68 -26.32
CA ILE A 119 4.40 -8.49 -25.61
C ILE A 119 4.93 -9.92 -25.51
N VAL A 120 4.98 -10.47 -24.29
CA VAL A 120 5.33 -11.86 -24.01
C VAL A 120 4.19 -12.56 -23.28
N ALA A 121 4.25 -13.89 -23.25
CA ALA A 121 3.25 -14.70 -22.57
C ALA A 121 3.21 -14.38 -21.05
N PRO A 122 2.03 -14.45 -20.39
CA PRO A 122 1.89 -14.09 -18.98
C PRO A 122 2.79 -14.92 -18.05
N ALA A 123 3.59 -14.26 -17.22
CA ALA A 123 4.25 -14.89 -16.08
C ALA A 123 3.54 -14.48 -14.77
N PRO A 124 3.20 -15.42 -13.87
CA PRO A 124 2.97 -15.11 -12.45
C PRO A 124 4.21 -14.37 -11.91
N GLU A 125 4.05 -13.48 -10.92
CA GLU A 125 5.19 -12.84 -10.25
C GLU A 125 6.12 -13.91 -9.66
N ILE A 126 7.28 -14.12 -10.28
CA ILE A 126 8.34 -14.97 -9.73
C ILE A 126 9.17 -14.07 -8.83
N ALA A 127 8.87 -14.08 -7.53
CA ALA A 127 9.66 -13.40 -6.52
C ALA A 127 10.96 -14.18 -6.28
N GLY A 128 12.03 -13.82 -6.99
CA GLY A 128 13.35 -14.41 -6.80
C GLY A 128 14.20 -14.42 -8.06
N LYS A 129 15.52 -14.55 -7.89
CA LYS A 129 16.44 -14.71 -9.02
C LYS A 129 16.20 -16.08 -9.67
N ILE A 130 15.93 -16.07 -10.98
CA ILE A 130 15.83 -17.30 -11.77
C ILE A 130 17.25 -17.79 -12.10
N GLU A 131 17.54 -19.04 -11.76
CA GLU A 131 18.80 -19.71 -12.06
C GLU A 131 18.59 -20.71 -13.19
N ILE A 132 19.14 -20.44 -14.38
CA ILE A 132 19.04 -21.36 -15.52
C ILE A 132 19.84 -22.64 -15.23
N ASN A 133 19.23 -23.80 -15.48
CA ASN A 133 19.88 -25.09 -15.31
C ASN A 133 20.57 -25.51 -16.62
N GLU A 134 21.82 -25.08 -16.79
CA GLU A 134 22.61 -25.39 -17.99
C GLU A 134 23.04 -26.88 -18.08
N GLU A 135 23.04 -27.58 -16.94
CA GLU A 135 23.49 -28.98 -16.83
C GLU A 135 22.32 -29.99 -16.89
N ARG A 136 21.11 -29.54 -17.24
CA ARG A 136 19.92 -30.41 -17.27
C ARG A 136 20.02 -31.51 -18.32
N GLU A 137 19.46 -32.68 -18.01
CA GLU A 137 19.06 -33.64 -19.05
C GLU A 137 17.67 -33.25 -19.61
N GLU A 138 17.46 -33.39 -20.91
CA GLU A 138 16.18 -33.00 -21.53
C GLU A 138 15.05 -33.92 -21.08
N ASN A 139 14.15 -33.39 -20.24
CA ASN A 139 12.99 -34.12 -19.73
C ASN A 139 11.65 -33.44 -20.05
N PHE A 140 11.65 -32.42 -20.91
CA PHE A 140 10.45 -31.73 -21.40
C PHE A 140 10.26 -31.99 -22.90
N TYR A 141 9.01 -32.14 -23.33
CA TYR A 141 8.67 -32.08 -24.74
C TYR A 141 7.21 -31.64 -24.96
N ILE A 142 6.90 -31.26 -26.20
CA ILE A 142 5.53 -30.94 -26.61
C ILE A 142 4.96 -32.14 -27.36
N GLU A 143 3.80 -32.62 -26.93
CA GLU A 143 3.03 -33.65 -27.61
C GLU A 143 1.82 -33.02 -28.32
N ASP A 144 1.61 -33.41 -29.58
CA ASP A 144 0.49 -32.97 -30.44
C ASP A 144 0.29 -31.45 -30.58
N ASN A 145 1.33 -30.65 -30.31
CA ASN A 145 1.26 -29.19 -30.27
C ASN A 145 0.28 -28.63 -29.22
N VAL A 146 -0.13 -29.46 -28.26
CA VAL A 146 -1.16 -29.16 -27.26
C VAL A 146 -0.64 -29.38 -25.84
N TYR A 147 0.03 -30.51 -25.60
CA TYR A 147 0.42 -30.91 -24.26
C TYR A 147 1.91 -30.66 -23.99
N VAL A 148 2.20 -30.12 -22.81
CA VAL A 148 3.54 -30.08 -22.25
C VAL A 148 3.73 -31.35 -21.43
N VAL A 149 4.68 -32.19 -21.85
CA VAL A 149 5.01 -33.42 -21.13
C VAL A 149 6.31 -33.23 -20.35
N ILE A 150 6.27 -33.56 -19.07
CA ILE A 150 7.42 -33.47 -18.14
C ILE A 150 7.72 -34.87 -17.60
N ARG A 151 8.95 -35.36 -17.84
CA ARG A 151 9.40 -36.67 -17.38
C ARG A 151 10.20 -36.55 -16.08
N PHE A 152 9.96 -37.45 -15.14
CA PHE A 152 10.62 -37.46 -13.84
C PHE A 152 11.07 -38.88 -13.47
N TYR A 153 12.35 -39.04 -13.15
CA TYR A 153 12.91 -40.35 -12.79
C TYR A 153 12.86 -40.57 -11.28
N LYS A 154 12.06 -41.54 -10.86
CA LYS A 154 11.93 -41.95 -9.45
C LYS A 154 11.54 -43.44 -9.37
N PRO A 155 12.51 -44.37 -9.46
CA PRO A 155 12.24 -45.81 -9.57
C PRO A 155 11.62 -46.42 -8.31
N ASP A 156 11.84 -45.82 -7.15
CA ASP A 156 11.31 -46.32 -5.87
C ASP A 156 9.93 -45.73 -5.51
N ALA A 157 9.38 -44.83 -6.33
CA ALA A 157 8.07 -44.22 -6.08
C ALA A 157 6.92 -45.20 -6.34
N LYS A 158 5.86 -45.12 -5.53
CA LYS A 158 4.61 -45.88 -5.75
C LYS A 158 3.63 -45.09 -6.59
N TYR A 159 3.59 -43.78 -6.40
CA TYR A 159 2.83 -42.83 -7.21
C TYR A 159 3.46 -41.44 -7.09
N VAL A 160 3.27 -40.62 -8.12
CA VAL A 160 3.83 -39.26 -8.21
C VAL A 160 2.73 -38.32 -8.66
N PHE A 161 2.62 -37.16 -8.01
CA PHE A 161 1.83 -36.02 -8.46
C PHE A 161 2.76 -34.88 -8.85
N ILE A 162 2.27 -33.97 -9.69
CA ILE A 162 2.93 -32.69 -9.95
C ILE A 162 2.10 -31.56 -9.35
N ALA A 163 2.75 -30.69 -8.60
CA ALA A 163 2.15 -29.53 -7.96
C ALA A 163 2.83 -28.27 -8.47
N GLY A 164 2.06 -27.27 -8.88
CA GLY A 164 2.63 -26.04 -9.41
C GLY A 164 1.62 -24.93 -9.54
N SER A 165 2.09 -23.80 -10.04
CA SER A 165 1.26 -22.61 -10.31
C SER A 165 0.00 -22.89 -11.15
N PHE A 166 0.05 -23.88 -12.05
CA PHE A 166 -1.06 -24.28 -12.92
C PHE A 166 -2.18 -25.08 -12.24
N ASN A 167 -1.94 -25.62 -11.04
CA ASN A 167 -2.95 -26.35 -10.25
C ASN A 167 -3.00 -25.87 -8.79
N ASN A 168 -2.63 -24.61 -8.56
CA ASN A 168 -2.58 -23.96 -7.25
C ASN A 168 -1.80 -24.78 -6.19
N TRP A 169 -0.68 -25.37 -6.60
CA TRP A 169 0.20 -26.17 -5.74
C TRP A 169 -0.50 -27.36 -5.07
N SER A 170 -1.58 -27.88 -5.65
CA SER A 170 -2.25 -29.04 -5.09
C SER A 170 -1.36 -30.28 -5.15
N SER A 171 -1.19 -30.96 -4.02
CA SER A 171 -0.35 -32.16 -3.91
C SER A 171 -1.01 -33.45 -4.43
N SER A 172 -2.26 -33.37 -4.91
CA SER A 172 -3.06 -34.55 -5.28
C SER A 172 -3.95 -34.38 -6.52
N ASP A 173 -3.97 -33.22 -7.17
CA ASP A 173 -4.93 -32.97 -8.26
C ASP A 173 -4.41 -33.40 -9.63
N THR A 174 -3.09 -33.51 -9.81
CA THR A 174 -2.47 -33.84 -11.10
C THR A 174 -1.52 -35.03 -10.95
N GLU A 175 -2.05 -36.23 -11.14
CA GLU A 175 -1.29 -37.48 -11.09
C GLU A 175 -0.35 -37.62 -12.29
N CYS A 176 0.86 -38.13 -12.07
CA CYS A 176 1.82 -38.48 -13.11
C CYS A 176 1.67 -39.97 -13.46
N TYR A 177 1.73 -40.29 -14.75
CA TYR A 177 1.59 -41.65 -15.25
C TYR A 177 2.95 -42.36 -15.25
N SER A 178 2.99 -43.64 -14.88
CA SER A 178 4.22 -44.42 -15.01
C SER A 178 4.52 -44.72 -16.48
N ALA A 179 5.71 -44.33 -16.93
CA ALA A 179 6.23 -44.61 -18.27
C ALA A 179 7.16 -45.86 -18.31
N GLY A 180 7.24 -46.62 -17.22
CA GLY A 180 8.10 -47.80 -17.09
C GLY A 180 9.54 -47.46 -16.67
N ASP A 181 10.28 -48.48 -16.21
CA ASP A 181 11.69 -48.40 -15.80
C ASP A 181 12.01 -47.24 -14.82
N GLY A 182 11.04 -46.87 -13.97
CA GLY A 182 11.19 -45.82 -12.97
C GLY A 182 10.92 -44.40 -13.44
N TRP A 183 10.45 -44.21 -14.68
CA TRP A 183 10.02 -42.91 -15.21
C TRP A 183 8.55 -42.64 -14.96
N TRP A 184 8.24 -41.37 -14.68
CA TRP A 184 6.91 -40.82 -14.48
C TRP A 184 6.69 -39.63 -15.42
N GLU A 185 5.49 -39.46 -15.94
CA GLU A 185 5.15 -38.41 -16.91
C GLU A 185 3.95 -37.59 -16.45
N ALA A 186 4.15 -36.28 -16.32
CA ALA A 186 3.06 -35.33 -16.20
C ALA A 186 2.70 -34.81 -17.59
N VAL A 187 1.44 -34.93 -17.98
CA VAL A 187 0.90 -34.41 -19.25
C VAL A 187 0.01 -33.22 -18.92
N LEU A 188 0.45 -32.01 -19.29
CA LEU A 188 -0.20 -30.77 -18.88
C LEU A 188 -0.71 -30.01 -20.12
N GLU A 189 -2.00 -29.64 -20.11
CA GLU A 189 -2.54 -28.68 -21.06
C GLU A 189 -2.28 -27.27 -20.55
N LEU A 190 -1.16 -26.69 -20.98
CA LEU A 190 -0.72 -25.37 -20.54
C LEU A 190 -0.85 -24.37 -21.67
N THR A 191 -1.35 -23.19 -21.32
CA THR A 191 -1.27 -22.03 -22.19
C THR A 191 0.14 -21.46 -22.18
N PRO A 192 0.52 -20.62 -23.15
CA PRO A 192 1.77 -19.86 -23.04
C PRO A 192 1.87 -19.12 -21.70
N GLY A 193 2.98 -19.31 -20.98
CA GLY A 193 3.24 -18.68 -19.70
C GLY A 193 4.46 -19.27 -18.99
N VAL A 194 4.89 -18.64 -17.90
CA VAL A 194 5.97 -19.15 -17.03
C VAL A 194 5.36 -19.87 -15.83
N TYR A 195 5.82 -21.07 -15.54
CA TYR A 195 5.25 -21.93 -14.52
C TYR A 195 6.31 -22.35 -13.51
N GLN A 196 5.94 -22.32 -12.22
CA GLN A 196 6.68 -22.96 -11.14
C GLN A 196 6.05 -24.30 -10.78
N TYR A 197 6.86 -25.30 -10.42
CA TYR A 197 6.40 -26.64 -10.04
C TYR A 197 7.37 -27.40 -9.11
N LYS A 198 6.84 -28.45 -8.48
CA LYS A 198 7.55 -29.55 -7.79
C LYS A 198 6.80 -30.88 -8.02
N PHE A 199 7.48 -32.00 -7.80
CA PHE A 199 6.85 -33.32 -7.74
C PHE A 199 6.51 -33.68 -6.30
N VAL A 200 5.40 -34.37 -6.08
CA VAL A 200 4.99 -34.94 -4.79
C VAL A 200 5.01 -36.45 -4.91
N VAL A 201 5.97 -37.08 -4.23
CA VAL A 201 6.19 -38.53 -4.26
C VAL A 201 5.53 -39.16 -3.04
N ASP A 202 4.77 -40.24 -3.26
CA ASP A 202 4.09 -41.01 -2.22
C ASP A 202 3.25 -40.15 -1.25
N GLY A 203 2.71 -39.03 -1.76
CA GLY A 203 1.78 -38.14 -1.06
C GLY A 203 2.38 -37.24 0.03
N LYS A 204 3.71 -37.27 0.23
CA LYS A 204 4.36 -36.55 1.34
C LYS A 204 5.71 -35.92 0.99
N ASP A 205 6.43 -36.48 0.01
CA ASP A 205 7.79 -36.07 -0.29
C ASP A 205 7.78 -35.07 -1.45
N TRP A 206 7.99 -33.79 -1.14
CA TRP A 206 8.12 -32.73 -2.14
C TRP A 206 9.53 -32.72 -2.72
N VAL A 207 9.64 -33.03 -4.00
CA VAL A 207 10.92 -33.18 -4.70
C VAL A 207 11.03 -32.13 -5.79
N THR A 208 12.08 -31.34 -5.73
CA THR A 208 12.49 -30.45 -6.81
C THR A 208 13.01 -31.30 -7.97
N ASP A 209 12.53 -31.03 -9.18
CA ASP A 209 13.01 -31.71 -10.37
C ASP A 209 14.47 -31.32 -10.66
N PRO A 210 15.44 -32.26 -10.58
CA PRO A 210 16.85 -31.95 -10.85
C PRO A 210 17.14 -31.56 -12.32
N ASN A 211 16.19 -31.83 -13.22
CA ASN A 211 16.29 -31.51 -14.64
C ASN A 211 15.39 -30.32 -15.03
N ALA A 212 14.83 -29.58 -14.06
CA ALA A 212 14.02 -28.42 -14.35
C ALA A 212 14.79 -27.41 -15.25
N PRO A 213 14.13 -26.74 -16.20
CA PRO A 213 14.77 -25.77 -17.09
C PRO A 213 15.46 -24.60 -16.38
N ALA A 214 14.90 -24.18 -15.26
CA ALA A 214 15.47 -23.21 -14.37
C ALA A 214 14.94 -23.43 -12.95
N TYR A 215 15.49 -22.70 -11.99
CA TYR A 215 15.09 -22.74 -10.60
C TYR A 215 14.79 -21.35 -10.05
N VAL A 216 13.97 -21.31 -9.01
CA VAL A 216 13.80 -20.15 -8.13
C VAL A 216 13.74 -20.62 -6.67
N ASP A 217 14.16 -19.79 -5.72
CA ASP A 217 14.01 -20.05 -4.29
C ASP A 217 12.52 -20.30 -3.94
N ASP A 218 12.24 -21.29 -3.10
CA ASP A 218 10.87 -21.63 -2.71
C ASP A 218 10.38 -20.92 -1.44
N GLY A 219 11.23 -20.10 -0.80
CA GLY A 219 10.94 -19.38 0.44
C GLY A 219 11.08 -20.22 1.71
N PHE A 220 11.42 -21.51 1.60
CA PHE A 220 11.53 -22.46 2.71
C PHE A 220 12.92 -23.13 2.78
N GLY A 221 13.91 -22.57 2.09
CA GLY A 221 15.28 -23.10 2.02
C GLY A 221 15.50 -24.17 0.96
N GLY A 222 14.53 -24.39 0.06
CA GLY A 222 14.64 -25.23 -1.13
C GLY A 222 14.44 -24.44 -2.44
N LYS A 223 14.18 -25.16 -3.54
CA LYS A 223 13.95 -24.55 -4.86
C LYS A 223 12.71 -25.10 -5.55
N ASN A 224 11.99 -24.26 -6.29
CA ASN A 224 10.98 -24.66 -7.26
C ASN A 224 11.63 -24.85 -8.65
N GLY A 225 11.15 -25.81 -9.42
CA GLY A 225 11.45 -25.88 -10.85
C GLY A 225 10.66 -24.82 -11.61
N VAL A 226 11.25 -24.23 -12.64
CA VAL A 226 10.65 -23.16 -13.45
C VAL A 226 10.81 -23.48 -14.93
N PHE A 227 9.74 -23.33 -15.70
CA PHE A 227 9.77 -23.45 -17.16
C PHE A 227 8.85 -22.43 -17.82
N GLU A 228 9.13 -22.09 -19.08
CA GLU A 228 8.27 -21.25 -19.91
C GLU A 228 7.67 -22.08 -21.04
N VAL A 229 6.38 -21.87 -21.29
CA VAL A 229 5.63 -22.33 -22.46
C VAL A 229 5.36 -21.13 -23.36
N TRP A 230 5.60 -21.24 -24.66
CA TRP A 230 5.31 -20.16 -25.61
C TRP A 230 4.85 -20.67 -26.97
N LYS A 231 4.31 -19.78 -27.81
CA LYS A 231 4.05 -20.04 -29.22
C LYS A 231 5.10 -19.37 -30.10
N GLU A 232 5.61 -20.12 -31.07
CA GLU A 232 6.52 -19.65 -32.11
C GLU A 232 6.04 -20.22 -33.45
N ASP A 233 5.74 -19.36 -34.41
CA ASP A 233 5.15 -19.74 -35.72
C ASP A 233 3.91 -20.64 -35.63
N GLY A 234 3.07 -20.42 -34.60
CA GLY A 234 1.86 -21.21 -34.36
C GLY A 234 2.09 -22.56 -33.67
N LEU A 235 3.35 -22.90 -33.38
CA LEU A 235 3.73 -24.11 -32.64
C LEU A 235 4.02 -23.80 -31.17
N LEU A 236 3.51 -24.63 -30.27
CA LEU A 236 3.81 -24.61 -28.86
C LEU A 236 5.25 -25.08 -28.63
N LYS A 237 5.95 -24.43 -27.70
CA LYS A 237 7.33 -24.66 -27.31
C LYS A 237 7.42 -24.62 -25.79
N VAL A 238 8.39 -25.34 -25.23
CA VAL A 238 8.68 -25.36 -23.79
C VAL A 238 10.18 -25.31 -23.55
N GLY A 239 10.62 -24.66 -22.47
CA GLY A 239 12.05 -24.56 -22.16
C GLY A 239 12.36 -23.67 -20.97
N ALA A 240 13.63 -23.30 -20.87
CA ALA A 240 14.10 -22.36 -19.86
C ALA A 240 13.44 -20.99 -20.09
N PRO A 241 13.04 -20.27 -19.01
CA PRO A 241 12.49 -18.93 -19.16
C PRO A 241 13.41 -18.04 -19.98
N ARG A 242 12.88 -17.44 -21.05
CA ARG A 242 13.62 -16.55 -21.96
C ARG A 242 13.84 -15.15 -21.38
N VAL A 243 13.40 -14.92 -20.15
CA VAL A 243 13.59 -13.68 -19.40
C VAL A 243 14.88 -13.80 -18.58
N GLN A 244 15.96 -13.13 -19.00
CA GLN A 244 17.01 -12.75 -18.05
C GLN A 244 16.47 -11.57 -17.24
N LEU A 245 15.93 -11.85 -16.05
CA LEU A 245 15.74 -10.81 -15.05
C LEU A 245 17.13 -10.48 -14.51
N GLU A 246 17.81 -9.52 -15.14
CA GLU A 246 18.89 -8.82 -14.46
C GLU A 246 18.27 -8.22 -13.20
N ALA A 247 18.62 -8.77 -12.06
CA ALA A 247 18.39 -8.16 -10.77
C ALA A 247 19.23 -6.88 -10.73
N GLU A 248 18.72 -5.80 -11.32
CA GLU A 248 19.12 -4.48 -10.87
C GLU A 248 18.58 -4.35 -9.44
N GLU A 249 19.50 -4.35 -8.49
CA GLU A 249 19.29 -3.69 -7.21
C GLU A 249 18.76 -2.29 -7.51
N LYS A 250 17.45 -2.11 -7.43
CA LYS A 250 16.87 -0.78 -7.42
C LYS A 250 17.36 -0.11 -6.15
N LYS A 251 18.35 0.77 -6.30
CA LYS A 251 18.38 1.99 -5.50
C LYS A 251 16.98 2.57 -5.55
N VAL A 252 16.34 2.60 -4.40
CA VAL A 252 15.10 3.35 -4.20
C VAL A 252 15.39 4.77 -4.65
N GLU A 253 14.88 5.19 -5.81
CA GLU A 253 14.75 6.60 -6.09
C GLU A 253 13.68 7.12 -5.13
N MET A 254 14.17 7.73 -4.05
CA MET A 254 13.33 8.35 -3.05
C MET A 254 12.47 9.44 -3.70
N PRO A 255 11.26 9.68 -3.18
CA PRO A 255 10.41 10.77 -3.66
C PRO A 255 11.22 12.07 -3.68
N LYS A 256 11.22 12.79 -4.81
CA LYS A 256 11.91 14.08 -4.99
C LYS A 256 11.38 15.23 -4.10
N GLU A 257 10.52 14.91 -3.14
CA GLU A 257 10.03 15.85 -2.15
C GLU A 257 10.57 15.44 -0.77
N ASN A 258 11.59 16.15 -0.28
CA ASN A 258 12.12 16.02 1.09
C ASN A 258 11.12 16.54 2.13
N ILE A 259 9.90 15.98 2.14
CA ILE A 259 8.83 16.31 3.06
C ILE A 259 8.99 15.45 4.31
N VAL A 260 9.12 16.10 5.46
CA VAL A 260 9.17 15.43 6.78
C VAL A 260 7.79 14.86 7.09
N ARG A 261 7.70 13.54 7.25
CA ARG A 261 6.45 12.81 7.49
C ARG A 261 6.43 12.18 8.87
N SER A 262 5.24 11.74 9.28
CA SER A 262 5.09 10.92 10.47
C SER A 262 5.52 9.50 10.18
N VAL A 263 6.37 8.90 11.02
CA VAL A 263 6.78 7.49 10.92
C VAL A 263 6.83 6.87 12.30
N GLU A 264 6.62 5.56 12.36
CA GLU A 264 6.98 4.77 13.53
C GLU A 264 8.50 4.57 13.53
N TYR A 265 9.13 4.65 14.71
CA TYR A 265 10.57 4.47 14.87
C TYR A 265 10.90 3.90 16.24
N SER A 266 12.11 3.37 16.36
CA SER A 266 12.70 2.96 17.63
C SER A 266 14.09 3.56 17.78
N VAL A 267 14.36 4.22 18.91
CA VAL A 267 15.68 4.81 19.18
C VAL A 267 16.64 3.72 19.71
N ASP A 268 17.13 2.86 18.82
CA ASP A 268 17.98 1.70 19.12
C ASP A 268 19.33 1.68 18.36
N GLY A 269 19.54 2.61 17.45
CA GLY A 269 20.73 2.81 16.64
C GLY A 269 20.66 2.12 15.27
N LYS A 270 19.50 1.62 14.85
CA LYS A 270 19.30 0.90 13.59
C LYS A 270 18.14 1.47 12.79
N LEU A 271 18.28 1.47 11.47
CA LEU A 271 17.22 1.94 10.57
C LEU A 271 16.40 0.79 10.00
N THR A 272 15.10 0.83 10.26
CA THR A 272 14.06 0.04 9.59
C THR A 272 13.67 0.65 8.25
N ASP A 273 12.99 -0.12 7.40
CA ASP A 273 12.46 0.40 6.13
C ASP A 273 11.36 1.46 6.36
N THR A 274 10.62 1.38 7.48
CA THR A 274 9.66 2.40 7.90
C THR A 274 10.35 3.74 8.18
N GLU A 275 11.44 3.74 8.94
CA GLU A 275 12.21 4.97 9.23
C GLU A 275 12.83 5.57 7.96
N LYS A 276 13.25 4.72 7.01
CA LYS A 276 13.79 5.17 5.71
C LYS A 276 12.75 5.79 4.77
N SER A 277 11.45 5.66 5.06
CA SER A 277 10.37 6.18 4.21
C SER A 277 10.10 7.69 4.38
N THR A 278 10.84 8.37 5.26
CA THR A 278 10.73 9.81 5.53
C THR A 278 11.67 10.67 4.67
N ALA A 279 11.74 11.98 4.92
CA ALA A 279 12.70 12.89 4.28
C ALA A 279 14.15 12.45 4.51
N TYR A 280 14.90 12.29 3.42
CA TYR A 280 16.32 11.98 3.43
C TYR A 280 17.13 13.11 2.80
N PHE A 281 18.28 13.39 3.39
CA PHE A 281 19.21 14.40 2.91
C PHE A 281 20.59 13.78 2.75
N GLU A 282 21.05 13.70 1.50
CA GLU A 282 22.35 13.14 1.16
C GLU A 282 23.49 14.06 1.63
N GLY A 283 24.49 13.45 2.25
CA GLY A 283 25.74 14.08 2.64
C GLY A 283 26.90 13.67 1.74
N THR A 284 28.12 13.89 2.23
CA THR A 284 29.38 13.57 1.54
C THR A 284 30.44 13.16 2.55
N GLY A 285 31.40 12.32 2.17
CA GLY A 285 32.48 11.92 3.07
C GLY A 285 31.96 11.08 4.24
N ILE A 286 32.37 11.42 5.47
CA ILE A 286 31.98 10.70 6.71
C ILE A 286 30.48 10.86 6.99
N PHE A 287 29.89 12.02 6.70
CA PHE A 287 28.45 12.22 6.84
C PHE A 287 27.77 11.71 5.56
N LYS A 288 27.19 10.51 5.60
CA LYS A 288 26.54 9.91 4.41
C LYS A 288 25.17 10.50 4.14
N GLY A 289 24.37 10.72 5.17
CA GLY A 289 23.08 11.35 5.03
C GLY A 289 22.30 11.35 6.32
N ALA A 290 21.17 12.05 6.32
CA ALA A 290 20.29 12.14 7.47
C ALA A 290 18.84 11.91 7.07
N TYR A 291 18.13 11.12 7.88
CA TYR A 291 16.69 10.96 7.83
C TYR A 291 16.05 11.87 8.87
N VAL A 292 15.00 12.59 8.50
CA VAL A 292 14.26 13.47 9.41
C VAL A 292 12.78 13.11 9.36
N ALA A 293 12.21 12.76 10.50
CA ALA A 293 10.81 12.41 10.66
C ALA A 293 10.16 13.14 11.85
N ARG A 294 8.86 12.90 12.06
CA ARG A 294 8.09 13.46 13.18
C ARG A 294 7.09 12.47 13.78
N THR A 295 6.55 12.79 14.95
CA THR A 295 5.32 12.23 15.55
C THR A 295 4.44 13.38 16.08
N SER A 296 3.38 13.06 16.82
CA SER A 296 2.57 14.00 17.63
C SER A 296 3.40 14.78 18.67
N SER A 297 4.48 14.18 19.18
CA SER A 297 5.13 14.62 20.41
C SER A 297 6.62 14.95 20.25
N ALA A 298 7.27 14.45 19.22
CA ALA A 298 8.69 14.65 18.97
C ALA A 298 9.02 14.74 17.48
N PHE A 299 10.22 15.24 17.16
CA PHE A 299 10.84 14.96 15.87
C PHE A 299 12.02 14.01 16.04
N TYR A 300 12.23 13.20 15.00
CA TYR A 300 13.23 12.15 14.96
C TYR A 300 14.27 12.47 13.89
N VAL A 301 15.54 12.22 14.23
CA VAL A 301 16.65 12.36 13.30
C VAL A 301 17.53 11.12 13.40
N ALA A 302 17.80 10.48 12.26
CA ALA A 302 18.81 9.44 12.14
C ALA A 302 19.95 9.92 11.24
N VAL A 303 21.18 9.74 11.68
CA VAL A 303 22.38 10.18 10.97
C VAL A 303 23.20 8.96 10.56
N GLU A 304 23.28 8.77 9.26
CA GLU A 304 24.08 7.74 8.62
C GLU A 304 25.50 8.26 8.38
N LEU A 305 26.48 7.48 8.84
CA LEU A 305 27.89 7.75 8.60
C LEU A 305 28.43 6.80 7.51
N ASP A 306 29.64 7.04 7.00
CA ASP A 306 30.26 6.20 5.96
C ASP A 306 30.59 4.77 6.39
N LYS A 307 30.48 4.50 7.68
CA LYS A 307 30.60 3.20 8.34
C LYS A 307 29.59 3.15 9.49
N LEU A 308 29.47 1.99 10.13
CA LEU A 308 28.62 1.85 11.31
C LEU A 308 29.01 2.89 12.37
N ALA A 309 28.03 3.60 12.92
CA ALA A 309 28.26 4.69 13.85
C ALA A 309 29.04 4.25 15.11
N LYS A 310 28.87 3.01 15.56
CA LYS A 310 29.63 2.42 16.68
C LYS A 310 31.13 2.34 16.42
N ASP A 311 31.57 2.26 15.16
CA ASP A 311 32.99 2.17 14.80
C ASP A 311 33.70 3.52 15.00
N TYR A 312 32.91 4.60 15.12
CA TYR A 312 33.38 5.94 15.43
C TYR A 312 33.42 6.26 16.94
N LEU A 313 33.01 5.33 17.80
CA LEU A 313 33.10 5.51 19.25
C LEU A 313 34.56 5.73 19.70
N ASN A 314 34.74 6.60 20.70
CA ASN A 314 36.03 7.08 21.19
C ASN A 314 36.79 8.02 20.24
N GLN A 315 36.25 8.33 19.06
CA GLN A 315 36.84 9.27 18.11
C GLN A 315 36.30 10.70 18.30
N ASN A 316 37.05 11.69 17.81
CA ASN A 316 36.73 13.11 17.95
C ASN A 316 35.68 13.58 16.92
N ILE A 317 34.50 12.95 16.98
CA ILE A 317 33.36 13.22 16.12
C ILE A 317 32.19 13.70 16.98
N LEU A 318 31.55 14.77 16.53
CA LEU A 318 30.25 15.21 17.04
C LEU A 318 29.21 14.98 15.96
N VAL A 319 28.10 14.37 16.34
CA VAL A 319 26.88 14.31 15.53
C VAL A 319 25.84 15.16 16.23
N GLU A 320 25.28 16.13 15.53
CA GLU A 320 24.51 17.21 16.14
C GLU A 320 23.28 17.58 15.34
N VAL A 321 22.27 18.06 16.05
CA VAL A 321 21.04 18.60 15.48
C VAL A 321 20.87 20.02 16.00
N TYR A 322 20.73 20.98 15.10
CA TYR A 322 20.46 22.39 15.43
C TYR A 322 19.04 22.74 14.99
N THR A 323 18.34 23.50 15.81
CA THR A 323 16.96 23.91 15.52
C THR A 323 16.67 25.32 16.01
N ASP A 324 15.78 26.01 15.29
CA ASP A 324 15.10 27.19 15.80
C ASP A 324 13.90 26.80 16.68
N SER A 325 13.16 27.81 17.12
CA SER A 325 11.83 27.66 17.69
C SER A 325 11.05 28.96 17.49
N PRO A 326 9.74 28.91 17.20
CA PRO A 326 8.90 30.10 17.05
C PRO A 326 8.94 31.04 18.27
N ARG A 327 9.31 30.53 19.45
CA ARG A 327 9.33 31.27 20.72
C ARG A 327 10.73 31.45 21.31
N MET A 328 11.79 31.22 20.53
CA MET A 328 13.15 31.44 21.01
C MET A 328 13.38 32.93 21.33
N THR A 329 13.99 33.20 22.48
CA THR A 329 14.31 34.56 22.94
C THR A 329 15.72 35.00 22.54
N SER A 330 16.63 34.04 22.41
CA SER A 330 18.01 34.22 21.96
C SER A 330 18.31 33.25 20.82
N ALA A 331 19.13 33.68 19.87
CA ALA A 331 19.47 32.86 18.71
C ALA A 331 20.89 33.11 18.22
N ASN A 332 21.57 32.03 17.83
CA ASN A 332 22.87 32.06 17.20
C ASN A 332 22.72 31.94 15.68
N THR A 333 23.75 32.33 14.93
CA THR A 333 23.83 32.08 13.47
C THR A 333 24.89 31.06 13.11
N LYS A 334 25.66 30.59 14.10
CA LYS A 334 26.76 29.66 13.90
C LYS A 334 26.61 28.38 14.71
N THR A 335 27.15 27.30 14.17
CA THR A 335 27.41 26.05 14.91
C THR A 335 28.41 26.28 16.04
N TYR A 336 28.60 25.27 16.89
CA TYR A 336 29.61 25.30 17.95
C TYR A 336 31.05 25.50 17.43
N ASN A 337 31.39 24.94 16.27
CA ASN A 337 32.72 25.11 15.68
C ASN A 337 32.82 26.35 14.75
N GLY A 338 31.77 27.17 14.67
CA GLY A 338 31.81 28.48 14.01
C GLY A 338 31.36 28.51 12.55
N THR A 339 30.79 27.42 12.03
CA THR A 339 30.20 27.36 10.69
C THR A 339 28.90 28.15 10.64
N GLU A 340 28.73 29.02 9.64
CA GLU A 340 27.51 29.81 9.46
C GLU A 340 26.35 28.93 8.98
N LEU A 341 25.18 29.10 9.58
CA LEU A 341 23.93 28.43 9.19
C LEU A 341 23.03 29.38 8.39
N ALA A 342 22.27 28.84 7.45
CA ALA A 342 21.37 29.63 6.60
C ALA A 342 20.25 30.33 7.38
N LYS A 343 19.90 29.82 8.57
CA LYS A 343 18.88 30.39 9.46
C LYS A 343 19.41 30.46 10.88
N LYS A 344 18.85 31.39 11.66
CA LYS A 344 19.11 31.50 13.09
C LYS A 344 18.62 30.25 13.82
N VAL A 345 19.37 29.80 14.82
CA VAL A 345 19.05 28.61 15.62
C VAL A 345 19.07 28.95 17.11
N GLY A 346 18.13 28.38 17.86
CA GLY A 346 17.98 28.59 19.30
C GLY A 346 18.51 27.42 20.13
N PHE A 347 18.60 26.23 19.54
CA PHE A 347 18.86 24.98 20.26
C PHE A 347 19.84 24.10 19.51
N ARG A 348 20.64 23.33 20.26
CA ARG A 348 21.61 22.36 19.75
C ARG A 348 21.55 21.08 20.60
N PHE A 349 21.44 19.95 19.93
CA PHE A 349 21.47 18.60 20.49
C PHE A 349 22.72 17.89 19.99
N SER A 350 23.50 17.27 20.87
CA SER A 350 24.82 16.76 20.52
C SER A 350 25.05 15.35 21.07
N VAL A 351 25.48 14.45 20.19
CA VAL A 351 26.08 13.16 20.51
C VAL A 351 27.58 13.27 20.25
N ASN A 352 28.37 13.21 21.32
CA ASN A 352 29.83 13.24 21.25
C ASN A 352 30.37 11.80 21.28
N MET A 353 30.82 11.30 20.13
CA MET A 353 31.26 9.91 19.94
C MET A 353 32.43 9.52 20.86
N LYS A 354 33.27 10.50 21.24
CA LYS A 354 34.37 10.31 22.19
C LYS A 354 33.89 9.94 23.59
N THR A 355 32.78 10.54 24.02
CA THR A 355 32.28 10.41 25.41
C THR A 355 31.03 9.53 25.53
N TYR A 356 30.40 9.20 24.41
CA TYR A 356 29.17 8.42 24.36
C TYR A 356 29.29 7.04 25.02
N PRO A 357 30.36 6.24 24.83
CA PRO A 357 30.47 4.92 25.46
C PRO A 357 30.32 4.94 26.99
N ALA A 358 30.82 6.01 27.62
CA ALA A 358 30.76 6.17 29.07
C ALA A 358 29.42 6.75 29.55
N ARG A 359 28.80 7.62 28.76
CA ARG A 359 27.61 8.40 29.18
C ARG A 359 26.29 7.82 28.70
N LYS A 360 26.29 7.19 27.52
CA LYS A 360 25.11 6.67 26.79
C LYS A 360 23.94 7.65 26.74
N ARG A 361 24.24 8.94 26.50
CA ARG A 361 23.24 10.01 26.37
C ARG A 361 23.80 11.18 25.56
N GLY A 362 22.90 11.90 24.89
CA GLY A 362 23.18 13.19 24.28
C GLY A 362 23.28 14.35 25.28
N SER A 363 23.63 15.54 24.78
CA SER A 363 23.67 16.80 25.53
C SER A 363 22.87 17.88 24.79
N PHE A 364 22.02 18.60 25.51
CA PHE A 364 21.14 19.64 24.97
C PHE A 364 21.64 21.02 25.39
N PHE A 365 21.68 21.97 24.46
CA PHE A 365 22.14 23.34 24.69
C PHE A 365 21.16 24.36 24.11
N ALA A 366 21.07 25.52 24.76
CA ALA A 366 20.35 26.70 24.26
C ALA A 366 21.34 27.82 23.87
N ALA A 367 20.98 28.60 22.87
CA ALA A 367 21.75 29.74 22.37
C ALA A 367 21.67 30.94 23.32
N MET A 368 22.78 31.66 23.49
CA MET A 368 22.82 32.91 24.26
C MET A 368 22.67 34.17 23.42
N GLY A 369 22.78 34.08 22.09
CA GLY A 369 22.68 35.23 21.17
C GLY A 369 24.02 35.83 20.74
N ASP A 370 25.13 35.36 21.32
CA ASP A 370 26.50 35.77 21.03
C ASP A 370 27.33 34.62 20.41
N ASN A 371 26.65 33.63 19.81
CA ASN A 371 27.23 32.38 19.31
C ASN A 371 27.80 31.45 20.40
N THR A 372 27.51 31.70 21.68
CA THR A 372 27.77 30.75 22.76
C THR A 372 26.55 29.88 23.07
N TRP A 373 26.81 28.72 23.70
CA TRP A 373 25.84 27.66 23.95
C TRP A 373 25.86 27.29 25.44
N VAL A 374 24.69 27.27 26.08
CA VAL A 374 24.54 26.91 27.51
C VAL A 374 23.83 25.57 27.64
N LEU A 375 24.45 24.66 28.39
CA LEU A 375 23.92 23.31 28.65
C LEU A 375 22.57 23.40 29.40
N GLN A 376 21.61 22.62 28.93
CA GLN A 376 20.28 22.46 29.50
C GLN A 376 20.14 21.10 30.20
N ALA A 377 19.22 21.02 31.16
CA ALA A 377 19.03 19.83 31.97
C ALA A 377 18.06 18.80 31.36
N ASN A 378 17.20 19.21 30.42
CA ASN A 378 16.18 18.35 29.84
C ASN A 378 16.82 17.19 29.06
N PRO A 379 16.49 15.92 29.39
CA PRO A 379 16.95 14.78 28.63
C PRO A 379 16.17 14.63 27.32
N PHE A 380 16.77 13.92 26.37
CA PHE A 380 16.17 13.46 25.13
C PHE A 380 16.77 12.09 24.80
N LYS A 381 16.10 11.27 23.99
CA LYS A 381 16.62 9.93 23.70
C LYS A 381 17.64 9.97 22.58
N THR A 382 18.66 9.13 22.69
CA THR A 382 19.69 8.93 21.68
C THR A 382 20.11 7.48 21.65
N ALA A 383 20.50 6.99 20.47
CA ALA A 383 21.15 5.71 20.30
C ALA A 383 22.32 5.80 19.31
N VAL A 384 23.28 4.88 19.47
CA VAL A 384 24.43 4.74 18.57
C VAL A 384 24.69 3.26 18.36
N ASP A 385 24.45 2.78 17.15
CA ASP A 385 24.86 1.43 16.70
C ASP A 385 25.28 1.48 15.23
N GLU A 386 24.37 1.23 14.29
CA GLU A 386 24.60 1.37 12.85
C GLU A 386 24.54 2.84 12.43
N VAL A 387 23.61 3.59 13.01
CA VAL A 387 23.43 5.04 12.85
C VAL A 387 23.47 5.76 14.21
N VAL A 388 23.48 7.09 14.17
CA VAL A 388 23.25 7.93 15.37
C VAL A 388 21.84 8.48 15.34
N GLU A 389 21.07 8.26 16.39
CA GLU A 389 19.67 8.66 16.45
C GLU A 389 19.37 9.68 17.54
N PHE A 390 18.35 10.51 17.28
CA PHE A 390 17.83 11.53 18.16
C PHE A 390 16.31 11.46 18.15
N GLU A 391 15.68 11.36 19.32
CA GLU A 391 14.26 11.71 19.51
C GLU A 391 14.22 12.97 20.37
N ILE A 392 13.75 14.07 19.78
CA ILE A 392 13.75 15.39 20.38
C ILE A 392 12.28 15.83 20.57
N PRO A 393 11.78 15.80 21.82
CA PRO A 393 10.42 16.24 22.13
C PRO A 393 10.15 17.71 21.74
N TYR A 394 8.92 18.03 21.33
CA TYR A 394 8.58 19.42 20.96
C TYR A 394 8.53 20.38 22.15
N ASP A 395 8.19 19.86 23.33
CA ASP A 395 8.06 20.63 24.57
C ASP A 395 9.41 21.22 25.00
N ILE A 396 10.52 20.48 24.83
CA ILE A 396 11.86 20.94 25.21
C ILE A 396 12.39 22.07 24.33
N ILE A 397 11.88 22.19 23.09
CA ILE A 397 12.16 23.32 22.18
C ILE A 397 11.02 24.36 22.17
N GLY A 398 9.99 24.18 23.00
CA GLY A 398 8.88 25.11 23.13
C GLY A 398 8.08 25.32 21.85
N VAL A 399 8.03 24.31 20.97
CA VAL A 399 7.20 24.32 19.75
C VAL A 399 5.84 23.73 20.10
N LYS A 400 4.76 24.41 19.65
CA LYS A 400 3.39 23.92 19.80
C LYS A 400 2.90 23.29 18.51
N SER A 401 1.79 22.60 18.62
CA SER A 401 1.06 22.00 17.53
C SER A 401 0.69 22.99 16.42
N GLY A 402 0.82 22.55 15.17
CA GLY A 402 0.59 23.35 13.96
C GLY A 402 1.68 24.36 13.62
N GLU A 403 2.65 24.60 14.51
CA GLU A 403 3.78 25.48 14.25
C GLU A 403 4.85 24.81 13.38
N THR A 404 5.67 25.64 12.74
CA THR A 404 6.81 25.20 11.96
C THR A 404 8.11 25.62 12.61
N PHE A 405 9.14 24.79 12.49
CA PHE A 405 10.50 25.08 12.90
C PHE A 405 11.48 24.50 11.87
N ASN A 406 12.76 24.87 11.94
CA ASN A 406 13.80 24.46 11.01
C ASN A 406 14.84 23.59 11.70
N VAL A 407 15.25 22.52 11.05
CA VAL A 407 16.26 21.57 11.53
C VAL A 407 17.46 21.57 10.60
N PHE A 408 18.65 21.55 11.19
CA PHE A 408 19.92 21.30 10.52
C PHE A 408 20.60 20.11 11.20
N VAL A 409 21.18 19.21 10.42
CA VAL A 409 22.01 18.11 10.93
C VAL A 409 23.46 18.42 10.63
N VAL A 410 24.32 18.23 11.62
CA VAL A 410 25.73 18.59 11.54
C VAL A 410 26.58 17.43 12.02
N VAL A 411 27.53 17.02 11.18
CA VAL A 411 28.60 16.10 11.60
C VAL A 411 29.90 16.89 11.60
N SER A 412 30.58 16.91 12.74
CA SER A 412 31.87 17.57 12.94
C SER A 412 32.96 16.53 13.11
N VAL A 413 33.98 16.58 12.27
CA VAL A 413 35.18 15.74 12.37
C VAL A 413 36.37 16.64 12.66
N ASP A 414 37.00 16.46 13.83
CA ASP A 414 38.12 17.28 14.29
C ASP A 414 37.83 18.80 14.23
N GLY A 415 36.61 19.18 14.60
CA GLY A 415 36.16 20.57 14.65
C GLY A 415 35.81 21.17 13.28
N LYS A 416 35.80 20.37 12.21
CA LYS A 416 35.33 20.80 10.89
C LYS A 416 33.92 20.29 10.67
N ASP A 417 32.99 21.21 10.52
CA ASP A 417 31.58 20.86 10.34
C ASP A 417 31.24 20.55 8.89
N GLN A 418 30.28 19.66 8.74
CA GLN A 418 29.49 19.50 7.54
C GLN A 418 28.01 19.60 7.93
N VAL A 419 27.28 20.48 7.24
CA VAL A 419 25.87 20.79 7.52
C VAL A 419 25.00 20.24 6.40
N VAL A 420 24.00 19.43 6.75
CA VAL A 420 23.05 18.84 5.81
C VAL A 420 21.64 18.84 6.42
N PRO A 421 20.61 19.30 5.69
CA PRO A 421 20.68 20.12 4.49
C PRO A 421 21.21 21.53 4.79
N THR A 422 21.88 22.17 3.83
CA THR A 422 22.50 23.50 4.00
C THR A 422 21.49 24.61 4.28
N GLU A 423 20.29 24.54 3.69
CA GLU A 423 19.19 25.51 3.90
C GLU A 423 18.33 25.19 5.13
N GLY A 424 18.61 24.06 5.79
CA GLY A 424 17.75 23.47 6.81
C GLY A 424 16.49 22.83 6.19
N VAL A 425 15.84 21.97 6.96
CA VAL A 425 14.55 21.38 6.61
C VAL A 425 13.47 21.96 7.53
N THR A 426 12.35 22.38 6.95
CA THR A 426 11.21 22.83 7.74
C THR A 426 10.41 21.62 8.21
N VAL A 427 10.25 21.51 9.52
CA VAL A 427 9.36 20.55 10.18
C VAL A 427 8.10 21.30 10.59
N LYS A 428 6.93 20.81 10.15
CA LYS A 428 5.64 21.27 10.65
C LYS A 428 5.15 20.29 11.70
N THR A 429 4.94 20.75 12.93
CA THR A 429 4.34 19.91 13.95
C THR A 429 2.90 19.56 13.56
N PRO A 430 2.42 18.37 13.96
CA PRO A 430 1.02 18.03 13.77
C PRO A 430 0.14 19.12 14.34
N SER A 431 -0.93 19.46 13.63
CA SER A 431 -1.91 20.37 14.19
C SER A 431 -2.76 19.61 15.20
N MET A 432 -2.21 19.27 16.37
CA MET A 432 -3.07 18.93 17.50
C MET A 432 -3.94 20.12 17.80
N ILE A 433 -5.23 19.85 17.75
CA ILE A 433 -6.26 20.83 18.03
C ILE A 433 -6.42 20.82 19.53
N SER A 434 -5.64 21.67 20.21
CA SER A 434 -5.80 21.94 21.62
C SER A 434 -7.27 22.24 21.93
N GLY A 435 -7.82 21.63 22.97
CA GLY A 435 -9.20 21.79 23.40
C GLY A 435 -9.43 21.08 24.73
N ASN A 436 -10.59 21.34 25.34
CA ASN A 436 -11.01 20.61 26.53
C ASN A 436 -11.51 19.23 26.10
N VAL A 437 -11.10 18.17 26.81
CA VAL A 437 -11.71 16.86 26.62
C VAL A 437 -13.16 16.95 27.12
N ILE A 438 -14.12 16.73 26.22
CA ILE A 438 -15.56 16.77 26.53
C ILE A 438 -16.19 15.38 26.59
N ALA A 439 -15.59 14.40 25.92
CA ALA A 439 -15.98 12.99 26.03
C ALA A 439 -14.76 12.09 25.87
N LYS A 440 -14.84 10.92 26.50
CA LYS A 440 -13.87 9.85 26.36
C LYS A 440 -14.59 8.52 26.42
N PHE A 441 -14.41 7.70 25.40
CA PHE A 441 -14.96 6.36 25.28
C PHE A 441 -13.79 5.39 25.23
N VAL A 442 -13.78 4.43 26.15
CA VAL A 442 -12.79 3.34 26.15
C VAL A 442 -13.48 2.11 25.62
N ASP A 443 -12.87 1.48 24.64
CA ASP A 443 -13.43 0.33 23.95
C ASP A 443 -12.60 -0.94 24.22
N LYS A 444 -13.18 -2.10 23.93
CA LYS A 444 -12.64 -3.39 24.34
C LYS A 444 -11.63 -3.87 23.31
N ILE A 445 -10.36 -3.82 23.70
CA ILE A 445 -9.25 -4.34 22.90
C ILE A 445 -9.50 -5.78 22.41
N GLY A 446 -9.32 -5.99 21.12
CA GLY A 446 -9.35 -7.28 20.43
C GLY A 446 -10.73 -7.71 19.96
N ASP A 447 -11.65 -6.77 19.70
CA ASP A 447 -13.00 -7.05 19.20
C ASP A 447 -13.30 -6.55 17.78
N ASP A 448 -12.26 -6.39 16.96
CA ASP A 448 -12.32 -6.09 15.52
C ASP A 448 -12.85 -7.23 14.62
N TYR A 449 -13.72 -8.08 15.17
CA TYR A 449 -14.32 -9.26 14.56
C TYR A 449 -15.82 -9.08 14.25
N GLY A 450 -16.30 -7.83 14.25
CA GLY A 450 -17.70 -7.46 14.04
C GLY A 450 -18.60 -8.08 15.11
N PHE A 451 -19.62 -8.82 14.68
CA PHE A 451 -20.47 -9.57 15.62
C PHE A 451 -19.87 -10.93 16.08
N GLY A 452 -18.56 -11.11 15.96
CA GLY A 452 -17.86 -12.30 16.48
C GLY A 452 -17.64 -13.40 15.47
N THR A 453 -17.81 -13.13 14.17
CA THR A 453 -17.53 -14.13 13.12
C THR A 453 -16.45 -13.69 12.14
N TYR A 454 -16.09 -12.40 12.10
CA TYR A 454 -15.22 -11.90 11.04
C TYR A 454 -13.75 -12.23 11.25
N THR A 455 -13.08 -12.53 10.14
CA THR A 455 -11.67 -12.92 10.12
C THR A 455 -10.91 -12.10 9.08
N TYR A 456 -9.63 -11.89 9.36
CA TYR A 456 -8.73 -11.12 8.52
C TYR A 456 -8.54 -11.75 7.13
N PRO A 457 -8.26 -10.92 6.09
CA PRO A 457 -7.74 -11.41 4.82
C PRO A 457 -6.38 -12.07 5.00
N LYS A 458 -6.01 -12.95 4.07
CA LYS A 458 -4.81 -13.78 4.17
C LYS A 458 -3.53 -13.10 3.65
N ASP A 459 -3.64 -11.97 2.97
CA ASP A 459 -2.48 -11.29 2.40
C ASP A 459 -1.54 -10.73 3.50
N PRO A 460 -0.20 -10.84 3.35
CA PRO A 460 0.78 -10.26 4.26
C PRO A 460 0.64 -8.77 4.52
N ALA A 461 0.02 -8.01 3.62
CA ALA A 461 -0.30 -6.60 3.85
C ALA A 461 -1.16 -6.40 5.11
N PHE A 462 -1.95 -7.39 5.51
CA PHE A 462 -2.78 -7.31 6.73
C PHE A 462 -2.07 -7.80 7.99
N ALA A 463 -0.76 -8.10 7.94
CA ALA A 463 0.03 -8.33 9.14
C ALA A 463 -0.10 -7.12 10.08
N PRO A 464 -0.24 -7.34 11.41
CA PRO A 464 -0.06 -8.61 12.13
C PRO A 464 -1.31 -9.48 12.24
N TYR A 465 -2.35 -9.24 11.43
CA TYR A 465 -3.64 -9.93 11.44
C TYR A 465 -4.45 -9.76 12.73
N LYS A 466 -4.27 -8.61 13.37
CA LYS A 466 -4.94 -8.21 14.61
C LYS A 466 -4.87 -6.70 14.77
N GLY A 467 -5.91 -6.12 15.36
CA GLY A 467 -5.90 -4.75 15.83
C GLY A 467 -6.02 -3.65 14.76
N LEU A 468 -6.00 -3.99 13.47
CA LEU A 468 -6.01 -3.01 12.38
C LEU A 468 -7.31 -2.21 12.34
N TRP A 469 -8.42 -2.77 12.81
CA TRP A 469 -9.72 -2.07 12.85
C TRP A 469 -10.26 -1.87 14.27
N ASP A 470 -9.51 -2.36 15.27
CA ASP A 470 -9.81 -2.36 16.70
C ASP A 470 -9.62 -0.96 17.29
N ILE A 471 -10.73 -0.24 17.49
CA ILE A 471 -10.77 1.01 18.22
C ILE A 471 -10.54 0.65 19.69
N THR A 472 -9.58 1.31 20.33
CA THR A 472 -9.29 1.10 21.77
C THR A 472 -9.75 2.27 22.61
N GLU A 473 -9.78 3.46 22.01
CA GLU A 473 -10.19 4.69 22.69
C GLU A 473 -10.64 5.73 21.67
N VAL A 474 -11.73 6.44 21.99
CA VAL A 474 -12.07 7.70 21.33
C VAL A 474 -12.08 8.82 22.36
N THR A 475 -11.26 9.83 22.14
CA THR A 475 -11.27 11.07 22.91
C THR A 475 -11.83 12.20 22.04
N VAL A 476 -12.85 12.90 22.54
CA VAL A 476 -13.42 14.07 21.86
C VAL A 476 -12.97 15.35 22.55
N LEU A 477 -12.28 16.20 21.81
CA LEU A 477 -11.87 17.53 22.27
C LEU A 477 -12.76 18.62 21.68
N GLU A 478 -13.03 19.65 22.47
CA GLU A 478 -13.74 20.86 22.04
C GLU A 478 -12.85 22.08 22.24
N ASN A 479 -12.72 22.89 21.21
CA ASN A 479 -12.13 24.22 21.32
C ASN A 479 -13.06 25.29 20.73
N GLU A 480 -12.56 26.51 20.53
CA GLU A 480 -13.38 27.62 20.02
C GLU A 480 -13.99 27.32 18.64
N ASP A 481 -13.21 26.70 17.75
CA ASP A 481 -13.54 26.58 16.32
C ASP A 481 -14.02 25.18 15.89
N ALA A 482 -13.70 24.14 16.65
CA ALA A 482 -13.86 22.75 16.21
C ALA A 482 -14.19 21.75 17.33
N TYR A 483 -14.75 20.61 16.90
CA TYR A 483 -14.72 19.34 17.61
C TYR A 483 -13.64 18.45 17.00
N VAL A 484 -12.96 17.67 17.82
CA VAL A 484 -11.85 16.81 17.40
C VAL A 484 -12.11 15.41 17.90
N PHE A 485 -12.26 14.46 16.99
CA PHE A 485 -12.34 13.05 17.32
C PHE A 485 -10.95 12.44 17.16
N ALA A 486 -10.30 12.14 18.28
CA ALA A 486 -9.06 11.38 18.31
C ALA A 486 -9.42 9.90 18.50
N ILE A 487 -9.30 9.12 17.43
CA ILE A 487 -9.67 7.69 17.40
C ILE A 487 -8.39 6.87 17.40
N LYS A 488 -8.15 6.16 18.51
CA LYS A 488 -6.96 5.33 18.71
C LYS A 488 -7.26 3.88 18.36
N PHE A 489 -6.39 3.29 17.54
CA PHE A 489 -6.46 1.89 17.15
C PHE A 489 -5.44 1.05 17.90
N ALA A 490 -5.71 -0.25 18.06
CA ALA A 490 -4.75 -1.19 18.62
C ALA A 490 -3.53 -1.39 17.69
N GLU A 491 -3.76 -1.37 16.38
CA GLU A 491 -2.73 -1.47 15.35
C GLU A 491 -2.96 -0.52 14.18
N MET A 492 -1.87 0.02 13.62
CA MET A 492 -1.91 0.91 12.46
C MET A 492 -0.70 0.69 11.58
N THR A 493 -0.94 0.18 10.37
CA THR A 493 0.11 -0.08 9.37
C THR A 493 -0.19 0.65 8.06
N ASN A 494 0.83 0.79 7.21
CA ASN A 494 0.73 1.49 5.92
C ASN A 494 1.41 0.76 4.74
N PRO A 495 1.15 -0.53 4.50
CA PRO A 495 1.79 -1.31 3.43
C PRO A 495 1.57 -0.73 2.02
N TRP A 496 0.48 0.00 1.79
CA TRP A 496 0.17 0.59 0.48
C TRP A 496 0.60 2.07 0.38
N ALA A 497 1.43 2.53 1.30
CA ALA A 497 2.01 3.87 1.31
C ALA A 497 0.97 4.99 1.11
N SER A 498 -0.18 4.88 1.79
CA SER A 498 -1.22 5.91 1.73
C SER A 498 -0.66 7.25 2.21
N PRO A 499 -1.10 8.36 1.59
CA PRO A 499 -0.57 9.69 1.86
C PRO A 499 -0.87 10.19 3.28
N LYS A 500 -1.84 9.58 3.97
CA LYS A 500 -2.18 9.94 5.36
C LYS A 500 -1.49 9.10 6.41
N GLY A 501 -0.63 8.16 6.01
CA GLY A 501 0.19 7.38 6.93
C GLY A 501 -0.46 6.10 7.47
N PHE A 502 -1.64 5.72 6.98
CA PHE A 502 -2.33 4.48 7.35
C PHE A 502 -3.10 3.90 6.16
N SER A 503 -3.18 2.56 6.07
CA SER A 503 -3.69 1.87 4.88
C SER A 503 -5.03 1.15 5.04
N HIS A 504 -5.37 0.67 6.24
CA HIS A 504 -6.44 -0.34 6.38
C HIS A 504 -7.77 0.21 6.89
N GLN A 505 -7.73 1.29 7.66
CA GLN A 505 -8.90 1.83 8.34
C GLN A 505 -9.77 2.64 7.38
N LEU A 506 -11.08 2.40 7.44
CA LEU A 506 -12.12 3.31 6.96
C LEU A 506 -13.05 3.59 8.13
N VAL A 507 -13.09 4.83 8.58
CA VAL A 507 -13.88 5.28 9.73
C VAL A 507 -15.10 6.02 9.24
N ASN A 508 -16.28 5.63 9.72
CA ASN A 508 -17.51 6.38 9.55
C ASN A 508 -17.97 6.95 10.89
N ILE A 509 -18.32 8.25 10.92
CA ILE A 509 -18.95 8.89 12.08
C ILE A 509 -20.28 9.50 11.64
N TYR A 510 -21.34 9.23 12.40
CA TYR A 510 -22.65 9.85 12.21
C TYR A 510 -22.99 10.68 13.44
N LEU A 511 -23.33 11.95 13.26
CA LEU A 511 -23.60 12.90 14.34
C LEU A 511 -25.08 13.29 14.38
N ASP A 512 -25.72 13.10 15.52
CA ASP A 512 -27.04 13.67 15.87
C ASP A 512 -26.82 14.95 16.69
N THR A 513 -27.37 16.05 16.21
CA THR A 513 -27.13 17.39 16.75
C THR A 513 -28.41 18.21 16.93
N LYS A 514 -29.51 17.82 16.27
CA LYS A 514 -30.82 18.49 16.29
C LYS A 514 -31.95 17.51 15.93
N ASP A 515 -33.19 17.97 15.99
CA ASP A 515 -34.33 17.12 15.63
C ASP A 515 -34.47 16.98 14.11
N GLY A 516 -34.85 15.77 13.67
CA GLY A 516 -34.88 15.39 12.26
C GLY A 516 -33.72 14.46 11.92
N GLY A 517 -33.34 14.39 10.64
CA GLY A 517 -32.21 13.57 10.17
C GLY A 517 -32.62 12.24 9.53
N ARG A 518 -31.64 11.34 9.38
CA ARG A 518 -31.77 10.03 8.74
C ARG A 518 -31.48 8.90 9.73
N THR A 519 -32.13 7.75 9.54
CA THR A 519 -31.88 6.54 10.35
C THR A 519 -31.24 5.40 9.55
N ASP A 520 -30.96 5.63 8.28
CA ASP A 520 -30.24 4.73 7.38
C ASP A 520 -28.81 5.22 7.15
N THR A 521 -27.96 4.40 6.56
CA THR A 521 -26.58 4.78 6.21
C THR A 521 -26.55 5.84 5.11
N TYR A 522 -25.53 6.69 5.08
CA TYR A 522 -25.40 7.75 4.07
C TYR A 522 -25.40 7.17 2.64
N LYS A 523 -24.61 6.10 2.46
CA LYS A 523 -24.56 5.22 1.28
C LYS A 523 -24.71 3.77 1.76
N GLU A 524 -25.09 2.86 0.85
CA GLU A 524 -25.44 1.45 1.09
C GLU A 524 -24.35 0.60 1.80
N GLY A 525 -23.18 1.19 2.08
CA GLY A 525 -21.96 0.58 2.61
C GLY A 525 -22.12 -0.25 3.90
N ALA A 526 -22.07 0.38 5.08
CA ALA A 526 -21.88 -0.32 6.36
C ALA A 526 -22.95 -1.37 6.73
N ARG A 527 -24.11 -1.40 6.04
CA ARG A 527 -25.23 -2.34 6.27
C ARG A 527 -25.75 -2.34 7.72
N VAL A 528 -25.92 -1.15 8.26
CA VAL A 528 -26.52 -0.89 9.57
C VAL A 528 -27.64 0.14 9.45
N GLN A 529 -28.42 0.29 10.51
CA GLN A 529 -29.38 1.38 10.70
C GLN A 529 -29.24 1.97 12.11
N PHE A 530 -29.85 3.11 12.35
CA PHE A 530 -29.64 3.90 13.55
C PHE A 530 -30.92 4.04 14.37
N LYS A 531 -30.82 3.80 15.68
CA LYS A 531 -31.93 3.92 16.63
C LYS A 531 -32.46 5.35 16.75
N GLU A 532 -31.54 6.31 16.73
CA GLU A 532 -31.78 7.74 16.71
C GLU A 532 -31.28 8.29 15.38
N PRO A 533 -31.91 9.34 14.84
CA PRO A 533 -31.51 9.87 13.55
C PRO A 533 -30.16 10.62 13.65
N TRP A 534 -29.48 10.77 12.52
CA TRP A 534 -28.25 11.57 12.39
C TRP A 534 -28.45 12.72 11.40
N ASP A 535 -27.70 13.81 11.60
CA ASP A 535 -27.72 15.04 10.81
C ASP A 535 -26.48 15.18 9.90
N TYR A 536 -25.33 14.70 10.37
CA TYR A 536 -24.06 14.79 9.64
C TYR A 536 -23.36 13.44 9.56
N PHE A 537 -22.75 13.17 8.42
CA PHE A 537 -21.94 11.99 8.14
C PHE A 537 -20.51 12.40 7.84
N ILE A 538 -19.56 11.65 8.39
CA ILE A 538 -18.12 11.82 8.17
C ILE A 538 -17.56 10.46 7.75
N LYS A 539 -16.74 10.44 6.69
CA LYS A 539 -15.95 9.28 6.27
C LYS A 539 -14.49 9.64 6.15
N ILE A 540 -13.63 8.87 6.81
CA ILE A 540 -12.18 9.03 6.81
C ILE A 540 -11.47 7.75 6.37
N ALA A 541 -10.53 7.85 5.43
CA ALA A 541 -9.62 6.77 5.03
C ALA A 541 -8.22 7.30 4.69
N GLY A 542 -7.26 6.42 4.48
CA GLY A 542 -5.86 6.79 4.17
C GLY A 542 -5.67 7.63 2.90
N TRP A 543 -6.62 7.54 1.96
CA TRP A 543 -6.61 8.23 0.68
C TRP A 543 -7.65 9.35 0.66
N PRO A 544 -7.24 10.63 0.65
CA PRO A 544 -8.16 11.77 0.70
C PRO A 544 -9.20 11.79 -0.42
N ASP A 545 -8.86 11.28 -1.61
CA ASP A 545 -9.70 11.35 -2.81
C ASP A 545 -11.10 10.73 -2.59
N TYR A 546 -11.21 9.70 -1.75
CA TYR A 546 -12.50 9.11 -1.33
C TYR A 546 -12.68 9.06 0.19
N GLY A 547 -11.60 9.25 0.94
CA GLY A 547 -11.52 9.14 2.39
C GLY A 547 -11.60 10.48 3.11
N GLN A 548 -12.15 11.53 2.49
CA GLN A 548 -12.47 12.79 3.18
C GLN A 548 -13.87 13.26 2.77
N VAL A 549 -14.88 12.65 3.37
CA VAL A 549 -16.28 13.04 3.14
C VAL A 549 -16.86 13.63 4.40
N PHE A 550 -17.47 14.80 4.27
CA PHE A 550 -18.44 15.34 5.22
C PHE A 550 -19.72 15.60 4.45
N ALA A 551 -20.84 15.07 4.92
CA ALA A 551 -22.14 15.23 4.29
C ALA A 551 -23.22 15.56 5.31
N THR A 552 -24.19 16.37 4.92
CA THR A 552 -25.44 16.55 5.66
C THR A 552 -26.43 15.43 5.33
N ALA A 553 -27.42 15.19 6.20
CA ALA A 553 -28.41 14.14 6.02
C ALA A 553 -29.20 14.25 4.70
N ASP A 554 -29.40 15.46 4.17
CA ASP A 554 -30.05 15.70 2.87
C ASP A 554 -29.13 15.46 1.64
N GLY A 555 -27.87 15.07 1.86
CA GLY A 555 -26.97 14.65 0.80
C GLY A 555 -25.97 15.71 0.31
N LYS A 556 -25.88 16.86 0.97
CA LYS A 556 -24.92 17.91 0.58
C LYS A 556 -23.55 17.62 1.19
N GLU A 557 -22.57 17.37 0.32
CA GLU A 557 -21.16 17.20 0.70
C GLU A 557 -20.43 18.55 0.81
N ILE A 558 -19.63 18.74 1.87
CA ILE A 558 -18.90 19.97 2.18
C ILE A 558 -17.48 19.60 2.63
N ALA A 559 -16.56 19.42 1.69
CA ALA A 559 -15.22 18.89 1.97
C ALA A 559 -14.42 19.73 2.97
N GLU A 560 -14.60 21.06 2.97
CA GLU A 560 -13.93 22.00 3.88
C GLU A 560 -14.47 21.96 5.32
N ALA A 561 -15.54 21.23 5.59
CA ALA A 561 -16.10 21.07 6.93
C ALA A 561 -15.23 20.22 7.85
N ILE A 562 -14.34 19.42 7.26
CA ILE A 562 -13.42 18.56 7.98
C ILE A 562 -11.98 18.67 7.48
N THR A 563 -11.05 18.33 8.36
CA THR A 563 -9.69 17.93 8.00
C THR A 563 -9.28 16.78 8.90
N TYR A 564 -8.26 16.02 8.52
CA TYR A 564 -7.75 14.93 9.35
C TYR A 564 -6.27 14.68 9.12
N GLU A 565 -5.64 14.18 10.17
CA GLU A 565 -4.24 13.76 10.23
C GLU A 565 -4.17 12.49 11.07
N ALA A 566 -3.29 11.55 10.70
CA ALA A 566 -2.99 10.42 11.54
C ALA A 566 -1.61 10.59 12.18
N ASP A 567 -1.47 10.04 13.38
CA ASP A 567 -0.19 9.71 13.98
C ASP A 567 -0.04 8.19 14.01
N PRO A 568 0.73 7.61 13.06
CA PRO A 568 1.00 6.18 13.03
C PRO A 568 1.73 5.66 14.25
N ALA A 569 2.57 6.48 14.91
CA ALA A 569 3.34 6.04 16.08
C ALA A 569 2.44 5.85 17.30
N ASP A 570 1.50 6.77 17.52
CA ASP A 570 0.50 6.65 18.58
C ASP A 570 -0.74 5.84 18.16
N LYS A 571 -0.82 5.48 16.87
CA LYS A 571 -1.92 4.75 16.21
C LYS A 571 -3.24 5.51 16.31
N VAL A 572 -3.20 6.83 16.15
CA VAL A 572 -4.36 7.72 16.31
C VAL A 572 -4.71 8.40 15.00
N ILE A 573 -6.00 8.45 14.67
CA ILE A 573 -6.54 9.34 13.63
C ILE A 573 -7.23 10.52 14.31
N TYR A 574 -6.76 11.73 14.03
CA TYR A 574 -7.38 12.97 14.48
C TYR A 574 -8.29 13.53 13.38
N ILE A 575 -9.59 13.54 13.65
CA ILE A 575 -10.61 14.06 12.74
C ILE A 575 -11.16 15.36 13.30
N VAL A 576 -10.98 16.42 12.53
CA VAL A 576 -11.33 17.79 12.90
C VAL A 576 -12.63 18.14 12.22
N VAL A 577 -13.63 18.53 12.98
CA VAL A 577 -14.94 18.96 12.48
C VAL A 577 -15.17 20.40 12.88
N PHE A 578 -15.21 21.30 11.90
CA PHE A 578 -15.32 22.73 12.15
C PHE A 578 -16.76 23.12 12.54
N LYS A 579 -16.91 23.76 13.70
CA LYS A 579 -18.22 24.11 14.29
C LYS A 579 -19.07 24.99 13.39
N LYS A 580 -18.45 25.85 12.58
CA LYS A 580 -19.17 26.75 11.65
C LYS A 580 -20.03 26.02 10.61
N PHE A 581 -19.80 24.72 10.39
CA PHE A 581 -20.61 23.88 9.50
C PHE A 581 -21.61 22.98 10.24
N LEU A 582 -21.64 23.05 11.57
CA LEU A 582 -22.55 22.29 12.41
C LEU A 582 -23.63 23.20 12.99
N ASP A 583 -24.86 22.71 12.98
CA ASP A 583 -26.02 23.28 13.67
C ASP A 583 -26.34 22.40 14.88
N VAL A 584 -25.80 22.77 16.05
CA VAL A 584 -25.94 22.01 17.30
C VAL A 584 -27.00 22.65 18.19
N GLN A 585 -28.13 21.96 18.38
CA GLN A 585 -29.29 22.48 19.13
C GLN A 585 -29.58 21.73 20.43
N LYS A 586 -29.28 20.42 20.50
CA LYS A 586 -29.66 19.56 21.64
C LYS A 586 -28.50 18.76 22.27
N GLY A 587 -27.26 19.11 21.95
CA GLY A 587 -26.07 18.31 22.30
C GLY A 587 -25.55 17.54 21.10
N ILE A 588 -24.61 16.63 21.31
CA ILE A 588 -24.04 15.79 20.26
C ILE A 588 -24.11 14.33 20.69
N LYS A 589 -24.74 13.49 19.86
CA LYS A 589 -24.60 12.04 19.94
C LYS A 589 -23.86 11.54 18.70
N ALA A 590 -23.12 10.45 18.84
CA ALA A 590 -22.30 9.93 17.75
C ALA A 590 -22.43 8.42 17.60
N TYR A 591 -22.45 7.96 16.36
CA TYR A 591 -22.12 6.58 16.00
C TYR A 591 -20.72 6.59 15.41
N ILE A 592 -19.81 5.76 15.93
CA ILE A 592 -18.42 5.68 15.47
C ILE A 592 -18.16 4.24 15.04
N LEU A 593 -17.86 4.06 13.76
CA LEU A 593 -17.72 2.75 13.13
C LEU A 593 -16.34 2.65 12.47
N SER A 594 -15.75 1.47 12.57
CA SER A 594 -14.51 1.09 11.90
C SER A 594 -14.75 -0.08 10.95
N MET A 595 -14.27 0.09 9.72
CA MET A 595 -14.36 -0.90 8.65
C MET A 595 -13.01 -1.05 7.95
N SER A 596 -12.89 -2.13 7.19
CA SER A 596 -11.73 -2.36 6.33
C SER A 596 -11.88 -1.62 5.02
N GLN A 597 -10.90 -0.79 4.68
CA GLN A 597 -10.91 0.01 3.48
C GLN A 597 -10.53 -0.83 2.25
N ASP A 598 -11.21 -0.55 1.14
CA ASP A 598 -10.88 -1.05 -0.19
C ASP A 598 -11.27 0.02 -1.21
N GLY A 599 -10.29 0.61 -1.91
CA GLY A 599 -10.54 1.64 -2.91
C GLY A 599 -11.46 1.21 -4.06
N PHE A 600 -11.73 -0.10 -4.20
CA PHE A 600 -12.56 -0.68 -5.25
C PHE A 600 -13.86 -1.32 -4.74
N GLY A 601 -14.03 -1.39 -3.42
CA GLY A 601 -15.23 -1.92 -2.78
C GLY A 601 -16.40 -0.94 -2.85
N THR A 602 -17.62 -1.44 -2.70
CA THR A 602 -18.81 -0.59 -2.59
C THR A 602 -18.66 0.35 -1.39
N ASP A 603 -18.87 1.64 -1.61
CA ASP A 603 -18.59 2.73 -0.65
C ASP A 603 -17.16 2.75 -0.09
N HIS A 604 -16.23 2.08 -0.79
CA HIS A 604 -14.83 1.89 -0.44
C HIS A 604 -14.61 0.95 0.75
N ILE A 605 -15.57 0.07 1.03
CA ILE A 605 -15.49 -0.93 2.10
C ILE A 605 -15.11 -2.29 1.49
N ARG A 606 -14.10 -2.93 2.07
CA ARG A 606 -13.63 -4.26 1.68
C ARG A 606 -14.73 -5.30 1.92
N ALA A 607 -14.96 -6.13 0.91
CA ALA A 607 -15.97 -7.18 1.00
C ALA A 607 -15.65 -8.19 2.10
N ILE A 608 -16.71 -8.66 2.76
CA ILE A 608 -16.68 -9.76 3.72
C ILE A 608 -17.38 -10.96 3.09
N THR A 609 -16.66 -12.07 2.97
CA THR A 609 -17.11 -13.32 2.33
C THR A 609 -17.23 -14.43 3.38
N PRO A 610 -17.91 -15.57 3.09
CA PRO A 610 -18.00 -16.66 4.07
C PRO A 610 -16.63 -17.19 4.51
N ASN A 611 -15.70 -17.31 3.57
CA ASN A 611 -14.30 -17.66 3.84
C ASN A 611 -13.39 -16.49 3.47
N ALA A 612 -12.34 -16.25 4.26
CA ALA A 612 -11.34 -15.24 3.93
C ALA A 612 -10.53 -15.68 2.69
N SER A 613 -10.34 -14.75 1.76
CA SER A 613 -9.42 -14.89 0.63
C SER A 613 -8.12 -14.13 0.91
N GLN A 614 -7.27 -13.97 -0.10
CA GLN A 614 -6.12 -13.08 -0.01
C GLN A 614 -6.56 -11.64 0.32
N TRP A 615 -7.61 -11.14 -0.33
CA TRP A 615 -8.00 -9.73 -0.29
C TRP A 615 -9.37 -9.45 0.35
N THR A 616 -10.15 -10.47 0.70
CA THR A 616 -11.46 -10.30 1.34
C THR A 616 -11.47 -10.85 2.76
N LEU A 617 -12.24 -10.21 3.64
CA LEU A 617 -12.45 -10.73 4.99
C LEU A 617 -13.29 -12.01 4.95
N GLY A 618 -13.18 -12.84 5.98
CA GLY A 618 -13.99 -14.05 6.14
C GLY A 618 -15.12 -13.90 7.15
N GLY A 619 -15.95 -14.94 7.28
CA GLY A 619 -16.95 -15.04 8.34
C GLY A 619 -18.32 -14.45 8.01
N TYR A 620 -18.62 -14.12 6.75
CA TYR A 620 -19.94 -13.66 6.34
C TYR A 620 -20.99 -14.79 6.45
N PRO A 621 -22.10 -14.59 7.18
CA PRO A 621 -23.15 -15.61 7.32
C PRO A 621 -23.90 -15.79 6.00
N SER A 622 -23.90 -17.02 5.47
CA SER A 622 -24.53 -17.36 4.19
C SER A 622 -26.06 -17.22 4.21
N ASP A 623 -26.67 -17.29 5.37
CA ASP A 623 -28.11 -17.14 5.58
C ASP A 623 -28.56 -15.67 5.65
N SER A 624 -27.64 -14.71 5.81
CA SER A 624 -27.95 -13.30 6.06
C SER A 624 -28.65 -12.57 4.89
N LYS A 625 -28.55 -13.08 3.64
CA LYS A 625 -29.16 -12.50 2.43
C LYS A 625 -28.92 -10.99 2.28
N ASP A 626 -27.67 -10.57 2.47
CA ASP A 626 -27.17 -9.18 2.41
C ASP A 626 -27.36 -8.29 3.65
N TYR A 627 -28.01 -8.76 4.72
CA TYR A 627 -28.32 -7.92 5.88
C TYR A 627 -27.28 -7.93 7.00
N ALA A 628 -26.28 -8.81 6.96
CA ALA A 628 -25.21 -8.80 7.95
C ALA A 628 -24.32 -7.54 7.77
N PRO A 629 -23.98 -6.81 8.85
CA PRO A 629 -23.21 -5.56 8.80
C PRO A 629 -21.82 -5.73 8.19
N TRP A 630 -21.28 -4.73 7.50
CA TRP A 630 -19.88 -4.72 7.04
C TRP A 630 -18.94 -4.01 8.02
N VAL A 631 -19.32 -4.01 9.29
CA VAL A 631 -18.64 -3.27 10.36
C VAL A 631 -17.80 -4.24 11.18
N LEU A 632 -16.55 -3.86 11.42
CA LEU A 632 -15.59 -4.69 12.16
C LEU A 632 -15.50 -4.29 13.62
N ASP A 633 -15.71 -3.01 13.90
CA ASP A 633 -15.69 -2.47 15.25
C ASP A 633 -16.61 -1.23 15.34
N ILE A 634 -17.28 -1.05 16.48
CA ILE A 634 -18.07 0.11 16.87
C ILE A 634 -17.81 0.53 18.31
N VAL A 635 -17.81 1.84 18.55
CA VAL A 635 -17.87 2.37 19.92
C VAL A 635 -19.30 2.30 20.43
N VAL A 636 -19.50 1.62 21.56
CA VAL A 636 -20.83 1.41 22.16
C VAL A 636 -21.07 2.22 23.45
N PRO A 637 -22.32 2.60 23.76
CA PRO A 637 -22.64 3.25 25.04
C PRO A 637 -22.55 2.28 26.22
N GLU A 638 -22.41 2.82 27.43
CA GLU A 638 -22.33 2.04 28.66
C GLU A 638 -23.54 1.09 28.81
N GLY A 639 -23.26 -0.17 29.14
CA GLY A 639 -24.28 -1.22 29.31
C GLY A 639 -24.66 -1.98 28.04
N TYR A 640 -24.05 -1.66 26.90
CA TYR A 640 -24.20 -2.40 25.64
C TYR A 640 -22.90 -3.10 25.25
N THR A 641 -23.01 -4.11 24.39
CA THR A 641 -21.87 -4.75 23.73
C THR A 641 -21.98 -4.62 22.22
N GLN A 642 -20.83 -4.57 21.55
CA GLN A 642 -20.76 -4.58 20.10
C GLN A 642 -21.49 -5.80 19.49
N GLU A 643 -21.29 -6.99 20.06
CA GLU A 643 -21.89 -8.21 19.53
C GLU A 643 -23.42 -8.16 19.60
N GLU A 644 -24.00 -7.66 20.68
CA GLU A 644 -25.46 -7.50 20.80
C GLU A 644 -26.01 -6.57 19.71
N MET A 645 -25.33 -5.46 19.46
CA MET A 645 -25.76 -4.46 18.49
C MET A 645 -25.61 -4.97 17.06
N LEU A 646 -24.43 -5.50 16.71
CA LEU A 646 -24.16 -5.99 15.34
C LEU A 646 -24.90 -7.30 15.02
N LYS A 647 -25.26 -8.15 16.00
CA LYS A 647 -26.12 -9.34 15.79
C LYS A 647 -27.61 -9.02 15.67
N SER A 648 -28.03 -7.77 15.89
CA SER A 648 -29.46 -7.41 15.89
C SER A 648 -30.12 -7.40 14.50
N TYR A 649 -29.36 -7.65 13.42
CA TYR A 649 -29.91 -7.77 12.08
C TYR A 649 -30.83 -8.99 11.96
N ILE A 650 -31.80 -8.92 11.06
CA ILE A 650 -32.70 -10.02 10.74
C ILE A 650 -32.42 -10.45 9.30
N PRO A 651 -31.94 -11.69 9.08
CA PRO A 651 -31.62 -12.21 7.75
C PRO A 651 -32.74 -11.98 6.72
N GLY A 652 -32.41 -11.28 5.63
CA GLY A 652 -33.35 -10.97 4.56
C GLY A 652 -34.43 -9.92 4.88
N GLN A 653 -34.40 -9.27 6.06
CA GLN A 653 -35.49 -8.41 6.52
C GLN A 653 -35.05 -7.05 7.09
N ALA A 654 -34.03 -7.00 7.94
CA ALA A 654 -33.66 -5.75 8.64
C ALA A 654 -32.16 -5.69 8.95
N TYR A 655 -31.56 -4.51 8.83
CA TYR A 655 -30.17 -4.26 9.21
C TYR A 655 -30.02 -4.19 10.74
N ALA A 656 -28.78 -4.37 11.21
CA ALA A 656 -28.45 -4.20 12.63
C ALA A 656 -28.73 -2.76 13.08
N THR A 657 -29.37 -2.59 14.24
CA THR A 657 -29.74 -1.29 14.79
C THR A 657 -28.72 -0.81 15.81
N LEU A 658 -28.00 0.26 15.48
CA LEU A 658 -27.01 0.86 16.38
C LEU A 658 -27.64 1.89 17.30
N ILE A 659 -27.03 2.10 18.46
CA ILE A 659 -27.37 3.06 19.52
C ILE A 659 -26.17 4.00 19.69
N PRO A 660 -26.38 5.32 19.74
CA PRO A 660 -25.26 6.25 19.71
C PRO A 660 -24.66 6.41 21.11
N VAL A 661 -23.38 6.80 21.15
CA VAL A 661 -22.78 7.35 22.35
C VAL A 661 -23.16 8.83 22.52
N VAL A 662 -23.21 9.30 23.77
CA VAL A 662 -23.46 10.72 24.08
C VAL A 662 -22.11 11.43 24.22
N VAL A 663 -21.85 12.41 23.35
CA VAL A 663 -20.62 13.21 23.35
C VAL A 663 -20.78 14.46 24.21
N LYS A 664 -21.91 15.15 24.10
CA LYS A 664 -22.17 16.42 24.79
C LYS A 664 -23.64 16.61 25.12
#